data_AF-A0AAD7NBR1-F1
#
_entry.id   AF-A0AAD7NBR1-F1
#
_cell.length_a   1.000
_cell.length_b   1.000
_cell.length_c   1.000
_cell.angle_alpha   90.00
_cell.angle_beta   90.00
_cell.angle_gamma   90.00
#
_symmetry.space_group_name_H-M   'P 1'
#
loop_
_entity.id
_entity.type
_entity.pdbx_description
1 polymer ?
#
loop_
_entity_poly.entity_id
_entity_poly.type
_entity_poly.pdbx_seq_one_letter_code
_entity_poly.pdbx_strand_id
1 'polypeptide(L)'
;YNRTVLVIWPKGSAKDLGVSVGDVYDYACNALKNSLTVSPTKKEKKLVDQLVECCRTRRQEPKLRQVVQVLRESADRWNDVQMLLRAVKACGVDKNSELMGLEGFVSAYQAFGWDALKDFYVGAADSFAVYTDAMTNDESNARRHALLARLTQMAVDEEDAEVSAWCKDQGDCILRSLSKIDAAQIPWLTDLGLARGGEFLRDVYVFPPPQHRLGLIFILRMADIPSTSATVVQGLIVQCVTETVRTLPAFPTKVVKSPYPYPGLAADREEKDSGATLEVIKLCIDTKNEALCGEISTKMRDAASRGTYSSQFPPWLYYTELSPALILYMQSVATPNTLDIIFRPFFLDVITSLASTARVSPTGNPITPCGISALQQRLNATTLKGHDSTALQALVRSIVKEFPRQQLAPGATQAYDDLVITLVRTAIDTFDTSFVSRSAHRANANGSFSGLSPLLRARLWWTTYPMFSRRSCRFCKDTCRSPKKVMAQKPSEVIPAAQLQAIGCQGCAECPQLRAFLLSDKPTISFSRVQGIRTHLERQLNAIRWLGVTCETIRHGSPHTLKITKPASMTALDGKTLLGALGDPATQMRVLGADHSWVHARIHGSPSVPLPLANANQNLTAQKRTAPDVQPGFMAVSKKPRQ
;
A
#
# COMPACT_ATOMS: atom_id res chain seq x y z
N TYR A 1 16.94 -19.89 33.56
CA TYR A 1 17.69 -21.14 33.79
C TYR A 1 18.53 -21.43 32.55
N ASN A 2 19.78 -20.93 32.50
CA ASN A 2 20.74 -21.29 31.46
C ASN A 2 21.52 -22.51 31.96
N ARG A 3 21.03 -23.73 31.69
CA ARG A 3 21.79 -24.93 32.01
C ARG A 3 22.81 -25.15 30.89
N THR A 4 24.07 -24.93 31.19
CA THR A 4 25.20 -25.38 30.37
C THR A 4 25.16 -26.91 30.36
N VAL A 5 24.72 -27.52 29.25
CA VAL A 5 24.65 -28.99 29.15
C VAL A 5 26.00 -29.47 28.61
N LEU A 6 26.70 -30.26 29.42
CA LEU A 6 27.91 -30.98 29.03
C LEU A 6 27.48 -32.24 28.24
N VAL A 7 27.57 -32.19 26.91
CA VAL A 7 27.27 -33.36 26.07
C VAL A 7 28.59 -34.08 25.79
N ILE A 8 28.79 -35.21 26.47
CA ILE A 8 29.91 -36.12 26.22
C ILE A 8 29.43 -37.15 25.19
N TRP A 9 29.94 -37.08 23.96
CA TRP A 9 29.61 -38.05 22.92
C TRP A 9 30.85 -38.82 22.47
N PRO A 10 30.86 -40.16 22.56
CA PRO A 10 31.96 -40.97 22.06
C PRO A 10 31.93 -40.99 20.52
N LYS A 11 33.01 -40.58 19.87
CA LYS A 11 33.21 -40.88 18.44
C LYS A 11 33.83 -42.27 18.31
N GLY A 12 33.35 -43.03 17.33
CA GLY A 12 33.84 -44.37 17.02
C GLY A 12 35.37 -44.42 16.92
N SER A 13 35.91 -45.54 17.43
CA SER A 13 37.32 -45.86 17.69
C SER A 13 37.92 -45.21 18.95
N ALA A 14 38.23 -46.08 19.91
CA ALA A 14 38.35 -45.85 21.34
C ALA A 14 39.60 -45.10 21.83
N LYS A 15 40.18 -44.17 21.06
CA LYS A 15 41.50 -43.58 21.44
C LYS A 15 41.61 -42.06 21.49
N ASP A 16 40.55 -41.30 21.23
CA ASP A 16 40.59 -39.83 21.35
C ASP A 16 39.37 -39.29 22.10
N LEU A 17 39.47 -39.22 23.43
CA LEU A 17 38.44 -38.66 24.31
C LEU A 17 38.55 -37.12 24.33
N GLY A 18 38.02 -36.47 23.29
CA GLY A 18 37.93 -35.01 23.25
C GLY A 18 36.67 -34.51 23.95
N VAL A 19 36.81 -33.88 25.11
CA VAL A 19 35.72 -33.14 25.77
C VAL A 19 35.59 -31.76 25.13
N SER A 20 34.48 -31.46 24.45
CA SER A 20 34.15 -30.07 24.08
C SER A 20 32.92 -29.60 24.84
N VAL A 21 33.10 -28.62 25.72
CA VAL A 21 32.01 -27.96 26.44
C VAL A 21 31.57 -26.75 25.63
N GLY A 22 30.34 -26.76 25.09
CA GLY A 22 29.76 -25.62 24.37
C GLY A 22 29.31 -25.95 22.94
N ASP A 23 28.64 -24.98 22.32
CA ASP A 23 28.30 -25.04 20.90
C ASP A 23 29.59 -25.08 20.07
N VAL A 24 29.76 -26.14 19.27
CA VAL A 24 30.92 -26.36 18.40
C VAL A 24 31.13 -25.15 17.48
N TYR A 25 30.06 -24.48 17.04
CA TYR A 25 30.15 -23.27 16.25
C TYR A 25 30.85 -22.14 17.01
N ASP A 26 30.39 -21.84 18.22
CA ASP A 26 30.94 -20.72 18.99
C ASP A 26 32.39 -20.98 19.38
N TYR A 27 32.71 -22.21 19.78
CA TYR A 27 34.09 -22.58 20.11
C TYR A 27 35.01 -22.46 18.89
N ALA A 28 34.65 -23.09 17.77
CA ALA A 28 35.48 -23.11 16.57
C ALA A 28 35.60 -21.71 15.96
N CYS A 29 34.51 -20.95 15.87
CA CYS A 29 34.52 -19.56 15.40
C CYS A 29 35.40 -18.68 16.28
N ASN A 30 35.27 -18.74 17.60
CA ASN A 30 36.09 -17.93 18.51
C ASN A 30 37.57 -18.34 18.45
N ALA A 31 37.87 -19.64 18.37
CA ALA A 31 39.24 -20.12 18.28
C ALA A 31 39.93 -19.67 16.98
N LEU A 32 39.25 -19.77 15.83
CA LEU A 32 39.78 -19.34 14.53
C LEU A 32 39.89 -17.82 14.43
N LYS A 33 38.87 -17.09 14.93
CA LYS A 33 38.86 -15.63 14.95
C LYS A 33 40.01 -15.04 15.77
N ASN A 34 40.32 -15.66 16.92
CA ASN A 34 41.40 -15.21 17.80
C ASN A 34 42.78 -15.77 17.41
N SER A 35 42.85 -16.61 16.38
CA SER A 35 44.15 -17.08 15.88
C SER A 35 44.92 -15.96 15.19
N LEU A 36 46.23 -15.95 15.42
CA LEU A 36 47.19 -15.04 14.79
C LEU A 36 48.15 -15.79 13.86
N THR A 37 47.90 -17.08 13.59
CA THR A 37 48.80 -17.90 12.77
C THR A 37 48.67 -17.49 11.31
N VAL A 38 49.81 -17.29 10.64
CA VAL A 38 49.87 -17.02 9.19
C VAL A 38 49.76 -18.29 8.35
N SER A 39 49.79 -19.45 8.98
CA SER A 39 49.59 -20.75 8.34
C SER A 39 48.79 -21.68 9.27
N PRO A 40 47.85 -22.48 8.76
CA PRO A 40 46.93 -23.25 9.58
C PRO A 40 47.64 -24.40 10.30
N THR A 41 47.56 -24.41 11.62
CA THR A 41 47.99 -25.53 12.46
C THR A 41 47.07 -26.74 12.25
N LYS A 42 47.54 -27.95 12.61
CA LYS A 42 46.71 -29.17 12.54
C LYS A 42 45.38 -29.05 13.30
N LYS A 43 45.38 -28.34 14.44
CA LYS A 43 44.18 -28.10 15.25
C LYS A 43 43.20 -27.19 14.52
N GLU A 44 43.68 -26.11 13.91
CA GLU A 44 42.86 -25.16 13.16
C GLU A 44 42.25 -25.79 11.91
N LYS A 45 43.02 -26.60 11.17
CA LYS A 45 42.48 -27.40 10.04
C LYS A 45 41.32 -28.28 10.48
N LYS A 46 41.44 -28.96 11.63
CA LYS A 46 40.37 -29.79 12.20
C LYS A 46 39.13 -28.97 12.57
N LEU A 47 39.28 -27.74 13.07
CA LEU A 47 38.16 -26.84 13.36
C LEU A 47 37.47 -26.34 12.09
N VAL A 48 38.25 -26.00 11.05
CA VAL A 48 37.73 -25.65 9.73
C VAL A 48 36.92 -26.81 9.15
N ASP A 49 37.48 -28.02 9.10
CA ASP A 49 36.79 -29.17 8.54
C ASP A 49 35.49 -29.49 9.31
N GLN A 50 35.50 -29.29 10.64
CA GLN A 50 34.29 -29.40 11.47
C GLN A 50 33.24 -28.35 11.12
N LEU A 51 33.62 -27.07 11.01
CA LEU A 51 32.70 -25.99 10.63
C LEU A 51 32.12 -26.21 9.25
N VAL A 52 32.96 -26.59 8.27
CA VAL A 52 32.54 -26.92 6.90
C VAL A 52 31.52 -28.06 6.91
N GLU A 53 31.78 -29.15 7.65
CA GLU A 53 30.84 -30.27 7.74
C GLU A 53 29.53 -29.90 8.46
N CYS A 54 29.61 -29.08 9.50
CA CYS A 54 28.44 -28.53 10.18
C CYS A 54 27.60 -27.67 9.23
N CYS A 55 28.21 -26.85 8.37
CA CYS A 55 27.47 -26.05 7.38
C CYS A 55 26.75 -26.93 6.34
N ARG A 56 27.37 -28.03 5.91
CA ARG A 56 26.72 -28.98 4.97
C ARG A 56 25.45 -29.59 5.56
N THR A 57 25.50 -29.96 6.84
CA THR A 57 24.40 -30.64 7.54
C THR A 57 23.32 -29.70 8.06
N ARG A 58 23.65 -28.41 8.33
CA ARG A 58 22.74 -27.43 8.95
C ARG A 58 22.64 -26.13 8.17
N ARG A 59 22.06 -26.19 6.96
CA ARG A 59 21.92 -25.04 6.05
C ARG A 59 21.01 -23.90 6.54
N GLN A 60 20.24 -24.09 7.62
CA GLN A 60 19.35 -23.07 8.17
C GLN A 60 19.83 -22.52 9.52
N GLU A 61 21.09 -22.78 9.89
CA GLU A 61 21.62 -22.30 11.17
C GLU A 61 21.78 -20.76 11.15
N PRO A 62 21.19 -20.01 12.12
CA PRO A 62 21.26 -18.54 12.15
C PRO A 62 22.69 -17.99 12.26
N LYS A 63 23.65 -18.82 12.70
CA LYS A 63 25.07 -18.47 12.82
C LYS A 63 25.88 -18.67 11.53
N LEU A 64 25.28 -19.16 10.43
CA LEU A 64 26.00 -19.43 9.18
C LEU A 64 26.80 -18.23 8.67
N ARG A 65 26.23 -17.02 8.74
CA ARG A 65 26.92 -15.79 8.34
C ARG A 65 28.20 -15.56 9.14
N GLN A 66 28.18 -15.79 10.46
CA GLN A 66 29.36 -15.68 11.30
C GLN A 66 30.41 -16.73 10.93
N VAL A 67 29.98 -17.97 10.65
CA VAL A 67 30.88 -19.06 10.23
C VAL A 67 31.57 -18.73 8.91
N VAL A 68 30.81 -18.31 7.89
CA VAL A 68 31.35 -17.88 6.59
C VAL A 68 32.35 -16.75 6.77
N GLN A 69 32.03 -15.75 7.59
CA GLN A 69 32.94 -14.64 7.86
C GLN A 69 34.27 -15.12 8.48
N VAL A 70 34.21 -15.97 9.50
CA VAL A 70 35.42 -16.48 10.18
C VAL A 70 36.24 -17.38 9.26
N LEU A 71 35.59 -18.25 8.47
CA LEU A 71 36.28 -19.11 7.51
C LEU A 71 36.94 -18.28 6.40
N ARG A 72 36.28 -17.23 5.90
CA ARG A 72 36.85 -16.29 4.94
C ARG A 72 38.05 -15.55 5.50
N GLU A 73 37.94 -14.96 6.69
CA GLU A 73 39.05 -14.25 7.35
C GLU A 73 40.24 -15.18 7.63
N SER A 74 39.98 -16.44 7.95
CA SER A 74 41.02 -17.45 8.11
C SER A 74 41.66 -17.83 6.78
N ALA A 75 40.86 -17.94 5.70
CA ALA A 75 41.35 -18.25 4.36
C ALA A 75 42.29 -17.15 3.84
N ASP A 76 41.85 -15.90 3.99
CA ASP A 76 42.61 -14.70 3.64
C ASP A 76 43.95 -14.68 4.40
N ARG A 77 43.90 -14.81 5.74
CA ARG A 77 45.10 -14.86 6.59
C ARG A 77 46.11 -15.93 6.19
N TRP A 78 45.63 -17.08 5.72
CA TRP A 78 46.46 -18.23 5.35
C TRP A 78 46.79 -18.31 3.86
N ASN A 79 46.28 -17.38 3.06
CA ASN A 79 46.29 -17.42 1.60
C ASN A 79 45.83 -18.79 1.05
N ASP A 80 44.77 -19.37 1.63
CA ASP A 80 44.22 -20.70 1.28
C ASP A 80 42.88 -20.58 0.54
N VAL A 81 42.96 -20.30 -0.76
CA VAL A 81 41.78 -20.18 -1.64
C VAL A 81 40.94 -21.46 -1.65
N GLN A 82 41.56 -22.63 -1.58
CA GLN A 82 40.86 -23.93 -1.59
C GLN A 82 39.99 -24.10 -0.34
N MET A 83 40.46 -23.62 0.81
CA MET A 83 39.65 -23.59 2.02
C MET A 83 38.44 -22.65 1.87
N LEU A 84 38.64 -21.44 1.32
CA LEU A 84 37.53 -20.50 1.09
C LEU A 84 36.45 -21.15 0.21
N LEU A 85 36.84 -21.74 -0.92
CA LEU A 85 35.91 -22.34 -1.88
C LEU A 85 35.13 -23.52 -1.25
N ARG A 86 35.82 -24.37 -0.48
CA ARG A 86 35.16 -25.45 0.30
C ARG A 86 34.15 -24.90 1.29
N ALA A 87 34.49 -23.80 1.97
CA ALA A 87 33.62 -23.16 2.96
C ALA A 87 32.39 -22.53 2.32
N VAL A 88 32.56 -21.72 1.26
CA VAL A 88 31.49 -21.07 0.50
C VAL A 88 30.46 -22.10 0.03
N LYS A 89 30.92 -23.19 -0.61
CA LYS A 89 30.04 -24.26 -1.10
C LYS A 89 29.30 -24.97 0.03
N ALA A 90 30.00 -25.29 1.11
CA ALA A 90 29.39 -25.96 2.26
C ALA A 90 28.32 -25.08 2.94
N CYS A 91 28.52 -23.76 2.94
CA CYS A 91 27.61 -22.80 3.55
C CYS A 91 26.44 -22.40 2.65
N GLY A 92 26.44 -22.76 1.36
CA GLY A 92 25.40 -22.37 0.42
C GLY A 92 25.48 -20.89 -0.01
N VAL A 93 26.68 -20.30 0.01
CA VAL A 93 26.90 -18.91 -0.42
C VAL A 93 26.58 -18.73 -1.90
N ASP A 94 26.73 -19.80 -2.69
CA ASP A 94 26.30 -19.90 -4.09
C ASP A 94 24.80 -19.65 -4.27
N LYS A 95 23.97 -19.87 -3.24
CA LYS A 95 22.51 -19.65 -3.30
C LYS A 95 22.06 -18.41 -2.53
N ASN A 96 22.91 -17.91 -1.65
CA ASN A 96 22.62 -16.75 -0.82
C ASN A 96 23.91 -15.96 -0.57
N SER A 97 24.16 -15.00 -1.46
CA SER A 97 25.35 -14.13 -1.41
C SER A 97 25.41 -13.30 -0.12
N GLU A 98 24.28 -13.10 0.57
CA GLU A 98 24.22 -12.35 1.84
C GLU A 98 25.02 -13.02 2.96
N LEU A 99 25.21 -14.35 2.90
CA LEU A 99 25.99 -15.09 3.89
C LEU A 99 27.46 -14.65 3.91
N MET A 100 28.02 -14.34 2.74
CA MET A 100 29.38 -13.79 2.62
C MET A 100 29.36 -12.26 2.65
N GLY A 101 28.28 -11.66 2.14
CA GLY A 101 28.12 -10.21 2.02
C GLY A 101 29.00 -9.61 0.94
N LEU A 102 28.65 -8.40 0.49
CA LEU A 102 29.33 -7.68 -0.58
C LEU A 102 30.85 -7.55 -0.33
N GLU A 103 31.21 -7.03 0.85
CA GLU A 103 32.61 -6.86 1.25
C GLU A 103 33.36 -8.19 1.38
N GLY A 104 32.64 -9.28 1.66
CA GLY A 104 33.22 -10.62 1.70
C GLY A 104 33.77 -11.04 0.34
N PHE A 105 32.98 -10.87 -0.73
CA PHE A 105 33.39 -11.15 -2.10
C PHE A 105 34.49 -10.22 -2.60
N VAL A 106 34.42 -8.92 -2.28
CA VAL A 106 35.45 -7.95 -2.67
C VAL A 106 36.79 -8.30 -2.03
N SER A 107 36.79 -8.55 -0.71
CA SER A 107 38.01 -8.90 0.01
C SER A 107 38.58 -10.24 -0.43
N ALA A 108 37.75 -11.22 -0.80
CA ALA A 108 38.25 -12.47 -1.39
C ALA A 108 38.92 -12.23 -2.75
N TYR A 109 38.31 -11.41 -3.61
CA TYR A 109 38.89 -11.02 -4.89
C TYR A 109 40.23 -10.31 -4.70
N GLN A 110 40.32 -9.34 -3.79
CA GLN A 110 41.57 -8.63 -3.48
C GLN A 110 42.65 -9.53 -2.87
N ALA A 111 42.27 -10.51 -2.06
CA ALA A 111 43.21 -11.41 -1.38
C ALA A 111 43.82 -12.45 -2.32
N PHE A 112 43.01 -13.04 -3.20
CA PHE A 112 43.42 -14.20 -4.00
C PHE A 112 43.66 -13.88 -5.49
N GLY A 113 43.20 -12.72 -5.96
CA GLY A 113 43.20 -12.37 -7.39
C GLY A 113 42.13 -13.11 -8.20
N TRP A 114 41.88 -12.64 -9.42
CA TRP A 114 40.86 -13.24 -10.29
C TRP A 114 41.21 -14.67 -10.70
N ASP A 115 42.45 -14.93 -11.12
CA ASP A 115 42.89 -16.23 -11.64
C ASP A 115 42.63 -17.37 -10.64
N ALA A 116 42.93 -17.16 -9.36
CA ALA A 116 42.71 -18.16 -8.32
C ALA A 116 41.22 -18.45 -8.07
N LEU A 117 40.35 -17.46 -8.31
CA LEU A 117 38.90 -17.57 -8.16
C LEU A 117 38.23 -18.08 -9.44
N LYS A 118 38.82 -17.79 -10.61
CA LYS A 118 38.36 -18.22 -11.94
C LYS A 118 38.83 -19.61 -12.32
N ASP A 119 39.99 -20.11 -11.91
CA ASP A 119 40.43 -21.45 -12.35
C ASP A 119 39.56 -22.57 -11.78
N PHE A 120 38.72 -22.28 -10.79
CA PHE A 120 37.67 -23.18 -10.32
C PHE A 120 36.44 -23.27 -11.24
N TYR A 121 36.43 -22.50 -12.33
CA TYR A 121 35.30 -22.22 -13.22
C TYR A 121 35.31 -23.07 -14.49
N VAL A 122 36.46 -23.62 -14.91
CA VAL A 122 36.62 -24.24 -16.26
C VAL A 122 36.95 -25.75 -16.22
N GLY A 123 37.18 -26.35 -15.05
CA GLY A 123 37.89 -27.64 -14.95
C GLY A 123 37.10 -28.96 -14.94
N ALA A 124 35.79 -28.99 -14.74
CA ALA A 124 35.03 -30.24 -14.74
C ALA A 124 33.55 -29.98 -15.03
N ALA A 125 32.86 -30.89 -15.70
CA ALA A 125 31.39 -30.84 -15.87
C ALA A 125 30.62 -30.81 -14.53
N ASP A 126 31.32 -31.00 -13.41
CA ASP A 126 30.85 -30.88 -12.02
C ASP A 126 31.48 -29.70 -11.24
N SER A 127 32.19 -28.78 -11.91
CA SER A 127 32.93 -27.68 -11.26
C SER A 127 32.04 -26.46 -10.98
N PHE A 128 32.15 -25.94 -9.77
CA PHE A 128 31.29 -24.91 -9.19
C PHE A 128 31.89 -23.53 -9.43
N ALA A 129 31.16 -22.68 -10.15
CA ALA A 129 31.58 -21.31 -10.43
C ALA A 129 31.05 -20.39 -9.34
N VAL A 130 31.66 -20.38 -8.14
CA VAL A 130 31.13 -19.69 -6.94
C VAL A 130 30.54 -18.29 -7.21
N TYR A 131 31.27 -17.43 -7.91
CA TYR A 131 30.81 -16.07 -8.22
C TYR A 131 29.61 -16.09 -9.17
N THR A 132 29.65 -16.91 -10.20
CA THR A 132 28.57 -17.05 -11.18
C THR A 132 27.36 -17.74 -10.62
N ASP A 133 27.56 -18.78 -9.82
CA ASP A 133 26.51 -19.45 -9.09
C ASP A 133 25.86 -18.48 -8.11
N ALA A 134 26.64 -17.69 -7.36
CA ALA A 134 26.09 -16.63 -6.50
C ALA A 134 25.31 -15.57 -7.30
N MET A 135 25.80 -15.18 -8.48
CA MET A 135 25.11 -14.22 -9.36
C MET A 135 23.90 -14.81 -10.08
N THR A 136 23.82 -16.12 -10.30
CA THR A 136 22.73 -16.74 -11.06
C THR A 136 21.66 -17.30 -10.12
N ASN A 137 22.07 -17.85 -8.97
CA ASN A 137 21.19 -18.55 -8.05
C ASN A 137 20.74 -17.71 -6.85
N ASP A 138 21.32 -16.53 -6.59
CA ASP A 138 20.80 -15.66 -5.51
C ASP A 138 19.41 -15.12 -5.86
N GLU A 139 18.45 -15.37 -4.98
CA GLU A 139 17.05 -14.99 -5.14
C GLU A 139 16.79 -13.47 -5.14
N SER A 140 17.75 -12.64 -4.75
CA SER A 140 17.60 -11.18 -4.70
C SER A 140 18.31 -10.51 -5.86
N ASN A 141 17.55 -10.01 -6.84
CA ASN A 141 18.09 -9.23 -7.96
C ASN A 141 18.91 -8.02 -7.43
N ALA A 142 18.46 -7.38 -6.36
CA ALA A 142 19.14 -6.24 -5.76
C ALA A 142 20.54 -6.61 -5.22
N ARG A 143 20.69 -7.76 -4.56
CA ARG A 143 22.00 -8.23 -4.08
C ARG A 143 22.92 -8.60 -5.24
N ARG A 144 22.40 -9.33 -6.24
CA ARG A 144 23.13 -9.69 -7.46
C ARG A 144 23.67 -8.46 -8.17
N HIS A 145 22.81 -7.47 -8.37
CA HIS A 145 23.20 -6.21 -9.01
C HIS A 145 24.21 -5.42 -8.17
N ALA A 146 24.02 -5.32 -6.86
CA ALA A 146 24.96 -4.63 -5.98
C ALA A 146 26.35 -5.29 -6.00
N LEU A 147 26.41 -6.62 -6.00
CA LEU A 147 27.65 -7.37 -6.14
C LEU A 147 28.31 -7.10 -7.49
N LEU A 148 27.55 -7.12 -8.58
CA LEU A 148 28.08 -6.90 -9.92
C LEU A 148 28.63 -5.49 -10.07
N ALA A 149 27.88 -4.49 -9.64
CA ALA A 149 28.29 -3.09 -9.68
C ALA A 149 29.58 -2.86 -8.87
N ARG A 150 29.70 -3.48 -7.69
CA ARG A 150 30.91 -3.37 -6.87
C ARG A 150 32.12 -4.05 -7.49
N LEU A 151 31.95 -5.26 -8.05
CA LEU A 151 33.04 -5.97 -8.74
C LEU A 151 33.46 -5.25 -10.02
N THR A 152 32.51 -4.65 -10.75
CA THR A 152 32.79 -3.83 -11.93
C THR A 152 33.62 -2.60 -11.55
N GLN A 153 33.24 -1.89 -10.48
CA GLN A 153 34.02 -0.76 -10.00
C GLN A 153 35.43 -1.18 -9.59
N MET A 154 35.57 -2.29 -8.86
CA MET A 154 36.88 -2.81 -8.46
C MET A 154 37.75 -3.18 -9.66
N ALA A 155 37.19 -3.84 -10.67
CA ALA A 155 37.92 -4.20 -11.89
C ALA A 155 38.40 -2.98 -12.66
N VAL A 156 37.61 -1.90 -12.69
CA VAL A 156 38.03 -0.61 -13.26
C VAL A 156 39.14 0.02 -12.44
N ASP A 157 39.02 0.03 -11.11
CA ASP A 157 40.01 0.63 -10.20
C ASP A 157 41.37 -0.11 -10.24
N GLU A 158 41.35 -1.42 -10.49
CA GLU A 158 42.56 -2.27 -10.59
C GLU A 158 43.05 -2.48 -12.03
N GLU A 159 42.40 -1.86 -13.03
CA GLU A 159 42.68 -2.04 -14.46
C GLU A 159 42.60 -3.53 -14.92
N ASP A 160 41.76 -4.33 -14.27
CA ASP A 160 41.53 -5.74 -14.62
C ASP A 160 40.50 -5.84 -15.75
N ALA A 161 41.02 -5.88 -16.99
CA ALA A 161 40.23 -6.00 -18.20
C ALA A 161 39.45 -7.33 -18.27
N GLU A 162 39.95 -8.39 -17.63
CA GLU A 162 39.32 -9.71 -17.68
C GLU A 162 38.08 -9.75 -16.77
N VAL A 163 38.21 -9.30 -15.53
CA VAL A 163 37.07 -9.18 -14.61
C VAL A 163 36.04 -8.19 -15.15
N SER A 164 36.50 -7.11 -15.80
CA SER A 164 35.60 -6.15 -16.45
C SER A 164 34.76 -6.81 -17.57
N ALA A 165 35.40 -7.62 -18.41
CA ALA A 165 34.69 -8.38 -19.45
C ALA A 165 33.73 -9.41 -18.83
N TRP A 166 34.19 -10.15 -17.82
CA TRP A 166 33.35 -11.13 -17.10
C TRP A 166 32.14 -10.46 -16.43
N CYS A 167 32.32 -9.32 -15.76
CA CYS A 167 31.22 -8.56 -15.14
C CYS A 167 30.20 -8.11 -16.19
N LYS A 168 30.65 -7.72 -17.39
CA LYS A 168 29.74 -7.38 -18.49
C LYS A 168 28.89 -8.59 -18.89
N ASP A 169 29.51 -9.76 -19.07
CA ASP A 169 28.82 -11.01 -19.43
C ASP A 169 27.85 -11.46 -18.32
N GLN A 170 28.26 -11.36 -17.06
CA GLN A 170 27.40 -11.66 -15.92
C GLN A 170 26.22 -10.69 -15.80
N GLY A 171 26.40 -9.43 -16.18
CA GLY A 171 25.30 -8.49 -16.31
C GLY A 171 24.20 -9.06 -17.22
N ASP A 172 24.58 -9.57 -18.39
CA ASP A 172 23.62 -10.16 -19.32
C ASP A 172 23.00 -11.46 -18.78
N CYS A 173 23.77 -12.29 -18.06
CA CYS A 173 23.26 -13.50 -17.39
C CYS A 173 22.24 -13.19 -16.29
N ILE A 174 22.51 -12.20 -15.43
CA ILE A 174 21.59 -11.77 -14.35
C ILE A 174 20.29 -11.28 -14.96
N LEU A 175 20.37 -10.56 -16.07
CA LEU A 175 19.22 -9.99 -16.75
C LEU A 175 18.33 -11.09 -17.34
N ARG A 176 18.92 -12.14 -17.93
CA ARG A 176 18.16 -13.31 -18.42
C ARG A 176 17.61 -14.21 -17.30
N SER A 177 18.13 -14.07 -16.08
CA SER A 177 17.77 -14.90 -14.91
C SER A 177 17.14 -14.08 -13.78
N LEU A 178 16.50 -12.96 -14.11
CA LEU A 178 15.83 -12.13 -13.11
C LEU A 178 14.79 -12.96 -12.34
N SER A 179 14.88 -12.89 -11.01
CA SER A 179 13.93 -13.48 -10.09
C SER A 179 12.71 -12.55 -9.96
N LYS A 180 11.85 -12.77 -8.96
CA LYS A 180 10.69 -11.91 -8.69
C LYS A 180 11.12 -10.46 -8.50
N ILE A 181 10.53 -9.56 -9.29
CA ILE A 181 10.87 -8.13 -9.27
C ILE A 181 10.02 -7.39 -8.26
N ASP A 182 10.69 -6.64 -7.39
CA ASP A 182 10.05 -5.80 -6.37
C ASP A 182 9.99 -4.32 -6.78
N ALA A 183 9.31 -3.49 -5.98
CA ALA A 183 9.15 -2.07 -6.26
C ALA A 183 10.49 -1.30 -6.29
N ALA A 184 11.44 -1.71 -5.46
CA ALA A 184 12.72 -1.03 -5.30
C ALA A 184 13.63 -1.25 -6.52
N GLN A 185 13.39 -2.32 -7.29
CA GLN A 185 14.13 -2.66 -8.50
C GLN A 185 13.62 -1.96 -9.76
N ILE A 186 12.43 -1.35 -9.72
CA ILE A 186 11.83 -0.66 -10.88
C ILE A 186 12.69 0.50 -11.40
N PRO A 187 13.23 1.41 -10.56
CA PRO A 187 14.09 2.50 -11.05
C PRO A 187 15.30 1.96 -11.81
N TRP A 188 15.97 0.95 -11.25
CA TRP A 188 17.13 0.33 -11.89
C TRP A 188 16.80 -0.31 -13.26
N LEU A 189 15.70 -1.06 -13.35
CA LEU A 189 15.28 -1.64 -14.64
C LEU A 189 14.89 -0.57 -15.66
N THR A 190 14.35 0.55 -15.19
CA THR A 190 14.04 1.70 -16.04
C THR A 190 15.33 2.31 -16.57
N ASP A 191 16.31 2.59 -15.70
CA ASP A 191 17.63 3.12 -16.08
C ASP A 191 18.34 2.20 -17.08
N LEU A 192 18.19 0.88 -16.90
CA LEU A 192 18.74 -0.10 -17.82
C LEU A 192 18.04 -0.07 -19.19
N GLY A 193 16.72 0.05 -19.22
CA GLY A 193 15.95 0.25 -20.45
C GLY A 193 16.30 1.56 -21.16
N LEU A 194 16.55 2.63 -20.40
CA LEU A 194 17.05 3.90 -20.92
C LEU A 194 18.44 3.75 -21.55
N ALA A 195 19.33 2.99 -20.91
CA ALA A 195 20.70 2.81 -21.37
C ALA A 195 20.84 1.85 -22.56
N ARG A 196 20.02 0.77 -22.61
CA ARG A 196 20.15 -0.30 -23.60
C ARG A 196 19.05 -0.32 -24.67
N GLY A 197 18.05 0.55 -24.55
CA GLY A 197 16.93 0.65 -25.48
C GLY A 197 15.80 -0.35 -25.22
N GLY A 198 14.69 -0.17 -25.95
CA GLY A 198 13.47 -0.97 -25.76
C GLY A 198 13.59 -2.42 -26.24
N GLU A 199 14.43 -2.70 -27.24
CA GLU A 199 14.66 -4.07 -27.74
C GLU A 199 15.26 -4.97 -26.67
N PHE A 200 16.18 -4.41 -25.88
CA PHE A 200 16.77 -5.11 -24.75
C PHE A 200 15.71 -5.53 -23.73
N LEU A 201 14.78 -4.62 -23.38
CA LEU A 201 13.68 -4.95 -22.47
C LEU A 201 12.78 -6.05 -23.03
N ARG A 202 12.51 -6.07 -24.34
CA ARG A 202 11.71 -7.13 -24.98
C ARG A 202 12.36 -8.50 -24.82
N ASP A 203 13.66 -8.58 -25.08
CA ASP A 203 14.37 -9.86 -25.18
C ASP A 203 14.72 -10.42 -23.79
N VAL A 204 14.91 -9.54 -22.81
CA VAL A 204 15.24 -9.91 -21.43
C VAL A 204 14.00 -10.14 -20.57
N TYR A 205 12.93 -9.39 -20.83
CA TYR A 205 11.78 -9.34 -19.94
C TYR A 205 10.59 -10.09 -20.54
N VAL A 206 10.59 -11.42 -20.39
CA VAL A 206 9.40 -12.24 -20.65
C VAL A 206 8.43 -12.02 -19.50
N PHE A 207 7.45 -11.14 -19.69
CA PHE A 207 6.52 -10.69 -18.65
C PHE A 207 5.92 -11.86 -17.86
N PRO A 208 6.25 -12.03 -16.56
CA PRO A 208 5.35 -12.78 -15.70
C PRO A 208 4.01 -12.04 -15.68
N PRO A 209 2.87 -12.74 -15.72
CA PRO A 209 1.58 -12.10 -15.73
C PRO A 209 1.49 -11.09 -14.56
N PRO A 210 0.89 -9.91 -14.79
CA PRO A 210 0.84 -8.79 -13.86
C PRO A 210 -0.09 -9.12 -12.68
N GLN A 211 0.31 -10.06 -11.85
CA GLN A 211 -0.38 -10.42 -10.62
C GLN A 211 -0.14 -9.37 -9.51
N HIS A 212 0.69 -8.33 -9.77
CA HIS A 212 1.13 -7.36 -8.79
C HIS A 212 1.11 -5.92 -9.32
N ARG A 213 0.71 -4.97 -8.45
CA ARG A 213 0.76 -3.51 -8.67
C ARG A 213 2.10 -2.98 -9.20
N LEU A 214 3.18 -3.71 -8.95
CA LEU A 214 4.53 -3.38 -9.39
C LEU A 214 4.66 -3.36 -10.92
N GLY A 215 3.95 -4.25 -11.62
CA GLY A 215 3.90 -4.25 -13.08
C GLY A 215 3.34 -2.95 -13.63
N LEU A 216 2.31 -2.39 -13.00
CA LEU A 216 1.68 -1.13 -13.44
C LEU A 216 2.66 0.04 -13.34
N ILE A 217 3.38 0.15 -12.22
CA ILE A 217 4.38 1.22 -12.01
C ILE A 217 5.50 1.09 -13.05
N PHE A 218 5.97 -0.13 -13.32
CA PHE A 218 7.00 -0.37 -14.33
C PHE A 218 6.52 0.03 -15.74
N ILE A 219 5.30 -0.33 -16.13
CA ILE A 219 4.73 0.03 -17.44
C ILE A 219 4.62 1.55 -17.60
N LEU A 220 4.17 2.26 -16.56
CA LEU A 220 4.10 3.72 -16.59
C LEU A 220 5.48 4.36 -16.75
N ARG A 221 6.52 3.82 -16.09
CA ARG A 221 7.90 4.29 -16.23
C ARG A 221 8.51 3.96 -17.58
N MET A 222 8.12 2.84 -18.21
CA MET A 222 8.56 2.53 -19.58
C MET A 222 8.08 3.58 -20.58
N ALA A 223 6.93 4.22 -20.35
CA ALA A 223 6.44 5.29 -21.23
C ALA A 223 7.34 6.53 -21.25
N ASP A 224 8.20 6.70 -20.23
CA ASP A 224 9.17 7.79 -20.15
C ASP A 224 10.48 7.51 -20.93
N ILE A 225 10.65 6.30 -21.50
CA ILE A 225 11.86 5.93 -22.24
C ILE A 225 11.95 6.72 -23.57
N PRO A 226 13.08 7.41 -23.86
CA PRO A 226 13.25 8.25 -25.05
C PRO A 226 12.99 7.57 -26.40
N SER A 227 12.73 8.42 -27.39
CA SER A 227 12.10 8.09 -28.66
C SER A 227 12.88 7.17 -29.61
N THR A 228 14.18 6.94 -29.41
CA THR A 228 14.98 6.06 -30.28
C THR A 228 14.50 4.62 -30.29
N SER A 229 13.71 4.20 -29.28
CA SER A 229 13.01 2.91 -29.25
C SER A 229 11.50 3.05 -29.04
N ALA A 230 10.90 4.22 -29.32
CA ALA A 230 9.49 4.49 -28.99
C ALA A 230 8.50 3.44 -29.54
N THR A 231 8.72 2.94 -30.75
CA THR A 231 7.83 1.93 -31.36
C THR A 231 7.91 0.58 -30.66
N VAL A 232 9.12 0.13 -30.31
CA VAL A 232 9.34 -1.12 -29.59
C VAL A 232 8.80 -1.02 -28.17
N VAL A 233 9.12 0.08 -27.48
CA VAL A 233 8.63 0.35 -26.12
C VAL A 233 7.10 0.45 -26.11
N GLN A 234 6.49 1.15 -27.06
CA GLN A 234 5.04 1.22 -27.17
C GLN A 234 4.42 -0.16 -27.43
N GLY A 235 5.04 -0.98 -28.30
CA GLY A 235 4.61 -2.35 -28.54
C GLY A 235 4.63 -3.20 -27.27
N LEU A 236 5.68 -3.08 -26.46
CA LEU A 236 5.78 -3.73 -25.16
C LEU A 236 4.70 -3.23 -24.20
N ILE A 237 4.51 -1.91 -24.08
CA ILE A 237 3.48 -1.32 -23.23
C ILE A 237 2.10 -1.87 -23.63
N VAL A 238 1.74 -1.85 -24.91
CA VAL A 238 0.46 -2.38 -25.42
C VAL A 238 0.30 -3.84 -25.03
N GLN A 239 1.34 -4.67 -25.24
CA GLN A 239 1.31 -6.09 -24.88
C GLN A 239 1.09 -6.29 -23.37
N CYS A 240 1.77 -5.51 -22.54
CA CYS A 240 1.66 -5.59 -21.08
C CYS A 240 0.28 -5.16 -20.58
N VAL A 241 -0.23 -4.04 -21.09
CA VAL A 241 -1.55 -3.53 -20.72
C VAL A 241 -2.62 -4.51 -21.16
N THR A 242 -2.50 -5.08 -22.37
CA THR A 242 -3.40 -6.12 -22.88
C THR A 242 -3.40 -7.35 -21.98
N GLU A 243 -2.23 -7.88 -21.60
CA GLU A 243 -2.15 -9.03 -20.69
C GLU A 243 -2.69 -8.70 -19.29
N THR A 244 -2.47 -7.47 -18.81
CA THR A 244 -3.04 -6.97 -17.55
C THR A 244 -4.55 -7.00 -17.59
N VAL A 245 -5.16 -6.47 -18.65
CA VAL A 245 -6.62 -6.44 -18.83
C VAL A 245 -7.18 -7.86 -18.98
N ARG A 246 -6.47 -8.72 -19.72
CA ARG A 246 -6.84 -10.13 -19.92
C ARG A 246 -6.83 -10.93 -18.61
N THR A 247 -5.83 -10.70 -17.76
CA THR A 247 -5.67 -11.44 -16.49
C THR A 247 -6.48 -10.84 -15.32
N LEU A 248 -6.83 -9.56 -15.37
CA LEU A 248 -7.65 -8.88 -14.36
C LEU A 248 -9.01 -9.57 -14.19
N PRO A 249 -9.37 -10.12 -13.01
CA PRO A 249 -10.71 -10.67 -12.79
C PRO A 249 -11.81 -9.63 -13.06
N ALA A 250 -12.99 -10.06 -13.51
CA ALA A 250 -14.12 -9.13 -13.73
C ALA A 250 -14.50 -8.35 -12.46
N PHE A 251 -14.43 -9.01 -11.31
CA PHE A 251 -14.71 -8.42 -10.00
C PHE A 251 -13.59 -8.83 -9.03
N PRO A 252 -12.45 -8.12 -9.04
CA PRO A 252 -11.28 -8.51 -8.25
C PRO A 252 -11.58 -8.54 -6.76
N THR A 253 -11.11 -9.57 -6.07
CA THR A 253 -11.09 -9.66 -4.62
C THR A 253 -9.64 -9.79 -4.17
N LYS A 254 -9.34 -9.25 -2.99
CA LYS A 254 -8.05 -9.40 -2.31
C LYS A 254 -8.27 -10.19 -1.03
N VAL A 255 -7.32 -11.07 -0.72
CA VAL A 255 -7.32 -11.77 0.56
C VAL A 255 -6.69 -10.87 1.61
N VAL A 256 -7.47 -10.50 2.63
CA VAL A 256 -7.01 -9.72 3.77
C VAL A 256 -6.91 -10.65 4.97
N LYS A 257 -5.70 -10.78 5.50
CA LYS A 257 -5.46 -11.50 6.75
C LYS A 257 -6.22 -10.82 7.87
N SER A 258 -7.06 -11.57 8.59
CA SER A 258 -7.75 -11.03 9.75
C SER A 258 -6.71 -10.57 10.79
N PRO A 259 -6.79 -9.33 11.30
CA PRO A 259 -5.93 -8.90 12.41
C PRO A 259 -6.21 -9.68 13.71
N TYR A 260 -7.30 -10.44 13.76
CA TYR A 260 -7.68 -11.29 14.88
C TYR A 260 -7.85 -12.75 14.41
N PRO A 261 -6.84 -13.61 14.60
CA PRO A 261 -6.97 -15.05 14.33
C PRO A 261 -7.81 -15.69 15.45
N TYR A 262 -9.13 -15.75 15.26
CA TYR A 262 -10.00 -16.51 16.15
C TYR A 262 -10.00 -17.99 15.76
N PRO A 263 -9.82 -18.93 16.70
CA PRO A 263 -9.97 -20.35 16.43
C PRO A 263 -11.36 -20.65 15.86
N GLY A 264 -11.42 -21.15 14.62
CA GLY A 264 -12.67 -21.53 13.94
C GLY A 264 -13.20 -20.54 12.90
N LEU A 265 -12.64 -19.33 12.78
CA LEU A 265 -12.84 -18.48 11.59
C LEU A 265 -11.65 -18.66 10.64
N ALA A 266 -11.93 -18.73 9.33
CA ALA A 266 -10.87 -18.71 8.32
C ALA A 266 -9.94 -17.51 8.58
N ALA A 267 -8.62 -17.76 8.64
CA ALA A 267 -7.62 -16.72 8.91
C ALA A 267 -7.63 -15.59 7.86
N ASP A 268 -8.21 -15.89 6.70
CA ASP A 268 -8.22 -15.10 5.49
C ASP A 268 -9.65 -14.72 5.12
N ARG A 269 -9.91 -13.41 5.00
CA ARG A 269 -11.18 -12.87 4.52
C ARG A 269 -10.97 -12.27 3.14
N GLU A 270 -11.87 -12.55 2.21
CA GLU A 270 -11.90 -11.83 0.94
C GLU A 270 -12.51 -10.43 1.15
N GLU A 271 -11.86 -9.42 0.59
CA GLU A 271 -12.40 -8.08 0.43
C GLU A 271 -12.47 -7.74 -1.05
N LYS A 272 -13.47 -6.96 -1.46
CA LYS A 272 -13.48 -6.39 -2.81
C LYS A 272 -12.25 -5.51 -3.05
N ASP A 273 -11.72 -5.57 -4.26
CA ASP A 273 -10.59 -4.76 -4.71
C ASP A 273 -10.96 -3.94 -5.95
N SER A 274 -11.92 -3.03 -5.78
CA SER A 274 -12.28 -2.03 -6.79
C SER A 274 -11.07 -1.16 -7.18
N GLY A 275 -10.08 -1.02 -6.28
CA GLY A 275 -8.85 -0.28 -6.52
C GLY A 275 -8.03 -0.87 -7.66
N ALA A 276 -7.88 -2.20 -7.71
CA ALA A 276 -7.17 -2.88 -8.80
C ALA A 276 -7.80 -2.59 -10.18
N THR A 277 -9.13 -2.63 -10.29
CA THR A 277 -9.82 -2.30 -11.56
C THR A 277 -9.58 -0.85 -11.98
N LEU A 278 -9.68 0.09 -11.03
CA LEU A 278 -9.43 1.50 -11.31
C LEU A 278 -7.97 1.75 -11.73
N GLU A 279 -7.01 1.09 -11.09
CA GLU A 279 -5.58 1.21 -11.43
C GLU A 279 -5.29 0.70 -12.84
N VAL A 280 -5.90 -0.40 -13.28
CA VAL A 280 -5.75 -0.91 -14.66
C VAL A 280 -6.44 0.01 -15.67
N ILE A 281 -7.61 0.57 -15.35
CA ILE A 281 -8.26 1.57 -16.21
C ILE A 281 -7.37 2.81 -16.39
N LYS A 282 -6.80 3.33 -15.28
CA LYS A 282 -5.86 4.45 -15.33
C LYS A 282 -4.65 4.11 -16.19
N LEU A 283 -4.07 2.92 -16.00
CA LEU A 283 -2.97 2.45 -16.83
C LEU A 283 -3.32 2.46 -18.32
N CYS A 284 -4.50 1.96 -18.71
CA CYS A 284 -4.94 1.98 -20.11
C CYS A 284 -5.01 3.40 -20.66
N ILE A 285 -5.49 4.36 -19.87
CA ILE A 285 -5.64 5.76 -20.29
C ILE A 285 -4.28 6.46 -20.35
N ASP A 286 -3.46 6.34 -19.30
CA ASP A 286 -2.13 6.96 -19.20
C ASP A 286 -1.19 6.45 -20.32
N THR A 287 -1.39 5.22 -20.78
CA THR A 287 -0.59 4.60 -21.87
C THR A 287 -1.20 4.74 -23.27
N LYS A 288 -2.30 5.49 -23.42
CA LYS A 288 -3.04 5.68 -24.70
C LYS A 288 -3.54 4.37 -25.33
N ASN A 289 -4.00 3.46 -24.47
CA ASN A 289 -4.61 2.18 -24.82
C ASN A 289 -6.09 2.16 -24.40
N GLU A 290 -6.81 3.24 -24.66
CA GLU A 290 -8.16 3.47 -24.12
C GLU A 290 -9.18 2.43 -24.60
N ALA A 291 -8.96 1.80 -25.77
CA ALA A 291 -9.81 0.73 -26.28
C ALA A 291 -9.91 -0.46 -25.30
N LEU A 292 -8.84 -0.75 -24.55
CA LEU A 292 -8.81 -1.84 -23.58
C LEU A 292 -9.72 -1.58 -22.36
N CYS A 293 -10.08 -0.32 -22.07
CA CYS A 293 -11.09 -0.01 -21.05
C CYS A 293 -12.48 -0.57 -21.42
N GLY A 294 -12.77 -0.65 -22.72
CA GLY A 294 -13.98 -1.28 -23.24
C GLY A 294 -14.01 -2.79 -22.97
N GLU A 295 -12.86 -3.46 -23.05
CA GLU A 295 -12.73 -4.88 -22.72
C GLU A 295 -12.97 -5.16 -21.24
N ILE A 296 -12.41 -4.33 -20.33
CA ILE A 296 -12.68 -4.41 -18.90
C ILE A 296 -14.18 -4.30 -18.64
N SER A 297 -14.82 -3.29 -19.23
CA SER A 297 -16.26 -3.02 -19.06
C SER A 297 -17.11 -4.18 -19.56
N THR A 298 -16.77 -4.73 -20.73
CA THR A 298 -17.43 -5.90 -21.31
C THR A 298 -17.26 -7.12 -20.41
N LYS A 299 -16.06 -7.38 -19.90
CA LYS A 299 -15.77 -8.48 -18.97
C LYS A 299 -16.60 -8.38 -17.68
N MET A 300 -16.75 -7.18 -17.13
CA MET A 300 -17.61 -6.93 -15.96
C MET A 300 -19.09 -7.21 -16.26
N ARG A 301 -19.61 -6.69 -17.37
CA ARG A 301 -21.00 -6.91 -17.82
C ARG A 301 -21.30 -8.40 -17.98
N ASP A 302 -20.43 -9.07 -18.71
CA ASP A 302 -20.51 -10.49 -19.00
C ASP A 302 -20.49 -11.35 -17.73
N ALA A 303 -19.63 -11.01 -16.78
CA ALA A 303 -19.60 -11.69 -15.51
C ALA A 303 -20.84 -11.41 -14.65
N ALA A 304 -21.38 -10.19 -14.72
CA ALA A 304 -22.62 -9.84 -14.04
C ALA A 304 -23.83 -10.59 -14.62
N SER A 305 -23.93 -10.71 -15.94
CA SER A 305 -25.04 -11.41 -16.62
C SER A 305 -25.00 -12.91 -16.39
N ARG A 306 -23.80 -13.51 -16.35
CA ARG A 306 -23.61 -14.94 -16.05
C ARG A 306 -23.65 -15.30 -14.57
N GLY A 307 -23.69 -14.31 -13.67
CA GLY A 307 -23.63 -14.57 -12.23
C GLY A 307 -22.24 -15.01 -11.74
N THR A 308 -21.17 -14.79 -12.50
CA THR A 308 -19.80 -15.20 -12.15
C THR A 308 -19.12 -14.14 -11.29
N TYR A 309 -19.58 -13.99 -10.05
CA TYR A 309 -19.05 -13.06 -9.05
C TYR A 309 -19.20 -13.64 -7.64
N SER A 310 -18.42 -13.12 -6.69
CA SER A 310 -18.57 -13.49 -5.28
C SER A 310 -19.95 -13.06 -4.76
N SER A 311 -20.70 -13.97 -4.14
CA SER A 311 -22.01 -13.66 -3.55
C SER A 311 -21.94 -12.58 -2.48
N GLN A 312 -20.77 -12.43 -1.83
CA GLN A 312 -20.49 -11.38 -0.85
C GLN A 312 -20.35 -9.99 -1.50
N PHE A 313 -19.91 -9.94 -2.77
CA PHE A 313 -19.60 -8.72 -3.50
C PHE A 313 -20.33 -8.67 -4.85
N PRO A 314 -21.65 -8.41 -4.84
CA PRO A 314 -22.41 -8.29 -6.08
C PRO A 314 -21.87 -7.14 -6.97
N PRO A 315 -22.04 -7.23 -8.30
CA PRO A 315 -21.49 -6.27 -9.27
C PRO A 315 -21.79 -4.80 -8.97
N TRP A 316 -22.98 -4.51 -8.46
CA TRP A 316 -23.39 -3.13 -8.15
C TRP A 316 -22.47 -2.47 -7.10
N LEU A 317 -21.87 -3.23 -6.18
CA LEU A 317 -20.92 -2.66 -5.22
C LEU A 317 -19.66 -2.13 -5.92
N TYR A 318 -19.11 -2.89 -6.87
CA TYR A 318 -17.96 -2.47 -7.67
C TYR A 318 -18.31 -1.24 -8.50
N TYR A 319 -19.43 -1.28 -9.22
CA TYR A 319 -19.90 -0.15 -10.01
C TYR A 319 -20.06 1.13 -9.17
N THR A 320 -20.68 1.04 -7.99
CA THR A 320 -20.87 2.22 -7.12
C THR A 320 -19.57 2.83 -6.60
N GLU A 321 -18.50 2.05 -6.47
CA GLU A 321 -17.18 2.56 -6.06
C GLU A 321 -16.35 3.07 -7.22
N LEU A 322 -16.41 2.37 -8.37
CA LEU A 322 -15.66 2.72 -9.55
C LEU A 322 -16.18 3.99 -10.21
N SER A 323 -17.50 4.17 -10.33
CA SER A 323 -18.08 5.28 -11.10
C SER A 323 -17.61 6.67 -10.64
N PRO A 324 -17.69 7.04 -9.34
CA PRO A 324 -17.23 8.37 -8.91
C PRO A 324 -15.73 8.56 -9.12
N ALA A 325 -14.92 7.54 -8.85
CA ALA A 325 -13.47 7.60 -9.00
C ALA A 325 -13.04 7.72 -10.46
N LEU A 326 -13.74 7.01 -11.35
CA LEU A 326 -13.50 7.06 -12.79
C LEU A 326 -13.89 8.42 -13.36
N ILE A 327 -15.02 8.99 -12.96
CA ILE A 327 -15.45 10.33 -13.42
C ILE A 327 -14.44 11.41 -13.00
N LEU A 328 -14.00 11.38 -11.73
CA LEU A 328 -12.97 12.31 -11.26
C LEU A 328 -11.66 12.17 -12.03
N TYR A 329 -11.27 10.95 -12.37
CA TYR A 329 -10.07 10.71 -13.17
C TYR A 329 -10.24 11.14 -14.63
N MET A 330 -11.35 10.81 -15.28
CA MET A 330 -11.65 11.27 -16.65
C MET A 330 -11.63 12.79 -16.77
N GLN A 331 -12.13 13.51 -15.76
CA GLN A 331 -12.08 14.98 -15.70
C GLN A 331 -10.65 15.53 -15.56
N SER A 332 -9.71 14.74 -15.05
CA SER A 332 -8.31 15.14 -14.91
C SER A 332 -7.47 14.93 -16.18
N VAL A 333 -7.99 14.17 -17.15
CA VAL A 333 -7.26 13.83 -18.39
C VAL A 333 -7.60 14.83 -19.50
N ALA A 334 -6.61 15.18 -20.33
CA ALA A 334 -6.69 16.26 -21.31
C ALA A 334 -7.67 16.01 -22.50
N THR A 335 -8.19 14.79 -22.68
CA THR A 335 -9.04 14.39 -23.82
C THR A 335 -10.40 13.76 -23.40
N PRO A 336 -11.32 14.52 -22.76
CA PRO A 336 -12.54 13.96 -22.17
C PRO A 336 -13.51 13.30 -23.18
N ASN A 337 -13.63 13.86 -24.39
CA ASN A 337 -14.65 13.45 -25.35
C ASN A 337 -14.47 12.00 -25.85
N THR A 338 -13.23 11.53 -26.01
CA THR A 338 -12.95 10.15 -26.44
C THR A 338 -13.30 9.16 -25.34
N LEU A 339 -13.00 9.51 -24.09
CA LEU A 339 -13.28 8.67 -22.93
C LEU A 339 -14.79 8.53 -22.69
N ASP A 340 -15.59 9.56 -22.95
CA ASP A 340 -17.05 9.50 -22.86
C ASP A 340 -17.65 8.43 -23.77
N ILE A 341 -17.14 8.29 -25.00
CA ILE A 341 -17.60 7.25 -25.94
C ILE A 341 -17.23 5.86 -25.42
N ILE A 342 -15.99 5.70 -24.92
CA ILE A 342 -15.45 4.42 -24.45
C ILE A 342 -16.15 3.93 -23.18
N PHE A 343 -16.46 4.82 -22.24
CA PHE A 343 -17.11 4.46 -20.97
C PHE A 343 -18.62 4.52 -21.00
N ARG A 344 -19.25 5.02 -22.06
CA ARG A 344 -20.72 4.98 -22.20
C ARG A 344 -21.31 3.57 -21.94
N PRO A 345 -20.75 2.46 -22.49
CA PRO A 345 -21.25 1.13 -22.19
C PRO A 345 -21.12 0.76 -20.71
N PHE A 346 -20.00 1.12 -20.06
CA PHE A 346 -19.79 0.91 -18.62
C PHE A 346 -20.86 1.60 -17.77
N PHE A 347 -21.15 2.88 -18.03
CA PHE A 347 -22.18 3.61 -17.27
C PHE A 347 -23.60 3.09 -17.53
N LEU A 348 -23.88 2.63 -18.76
CA LEU A 348 -25.14 1.93 -19.04
C LEU A 348 -25.26 0.64 -18.23
N ASP A 349 -24.18 -0.12 -18.06
CA ASP A 349 -24.15 -1.33 -17.23
C ASP A 349 -24.34 -1.02 -15.75
N VAL A 350 -23.74 0.07 -15.27
CA VAL A 350 -23.94 0.59 -13.91
C VAL A 350 -25.43 0.86 -13.68
N ILE A 351 -26.07 1.61 -14.58
CA ILE A 351 -27.49 1.95 -14.49
C ILE A 351 -28.36 0.69 -14.55
N THR A 352 -28.09 -0.21 -15.49
CA THR A 352 -28.83 -1.47 -15.68
C THR A 352 -28.71 -2.35 -14.43
N SER A 353 -27.50 -2.50 -13.90
CA SER A 353 -27.21 -3.30 -12.71
C SER A 353 -27.93 -2.73 -11.47
N LEU A 354 -28.00 -1.40 -11.35
CA LEU A 354 -28.67 -0.72 -10.25
C LEU A 354 -30.20 -0.71 -10.40
N ALA A 355 -30.72 -0.68 -11.63
CA ALA A 355 -32.16 -0.68 -11.93
C ALA A 355 -32.77 -2.09 -11.91
N SER A 356 -31.98 -3.14 -12.09
CA SER A 356 -32.45 -4.52 -12.02
C SER A 356 -33.01 -4.87 -10.62
N THR A 357 -34.34 -4.84 -10.47
CA THR A 357 -35.06 -5.17 -9.23
C THR A 357 -35.16 -6.68 -8.96
N ALA A 358 -34.84 -7.51 -9.95
CA ALA A 358 -34.91 -8.96 -9.84
C ALA A 358 -33.55 -9.53 -9.42
N ARG A 359 -33.33 -9.76 -8.12
CA ARG A 359 -32.19 -10.60 -7.68
C ARG A 359 -32.57 -11.53 -6.54
N VAL A 360 -32.88 -12.76 -6.93
CA VAL A 360 -32.58 -13.94 -6.14
C VAL A 360 -31.08 -14.21 -6.34
N SER A 361 -30.30 -14.30 -5.27
CA SER A 361 -28.92 -14.82 -5.30
C SER A 361 -28.88 -16.16 -6.06
N PRO A 362 -27.75 -16.57 -6.68
CA PRO A 362 -27.57 -17.94 -7.16
C PRO A 362 -27.90 -19.01 -6.08
N THR A 363 -27.85 -18.61 -4.80
CA THR A 363 -28.20 -19.44 -3.65
C THR A 363 -29.66 -19.35 -3.18
N GLY A 364 -30.57 -18.72 -3.95
CA GLY A 364 -31.98 -18.58 -3.56
C GLY A 364 -32.29 -17.43 -2.60
N ASN A 365 -31.27 -16.75 -2.04
CA ASN A 365 -31.48 -15.68 -1.06
C ASN A 365 -31.79 -14.34 -1.74
N PRO A 366 -32.85 -13.61 -1.31
CA PRO A 366 -33.12 -12.27 -1.82
C PRO A 366 -31.95 -11.35 -1.47
N ILE A 367 -31.32 -10.76 -2.48
CA ILE A 367 -30.33 -9.71 -2.27
C ILE A 367 -31.14 -8.44 -2.02
N THR A 368 -31.03 -7.86 -0.82
CA THR A 368 -31.71 -6.61 -0.48
C THR A 368 -31.32 -5.54 -1.51
N PRO A 369 -32.28 -5.00 -2.30
CA PRO A 369 -31.97 -3.97 -3.29
C PRO A 369 -31.31 -2.78 -2.59
N CYS A 370 -30.33 -2.17 -3.25
CA CYS A 370 -29.93 -0.82 -2.86
C CYS A 370 -31.18 0.06 -3.00
N GLY A 371 -31.74 0.54 -1.88
CA GLY A 371 -32.90 1.41 -1.92
C GLY A 371 -32.61 2.59 -2.86
N ILE A 372 -33.53 2.88 -3.78
CA ILE A 372 -33.38 3.95 -4.77
C ILE A 372 -33.08 5.31 -4.12
N SER A 373 -33.47 5.50 -2.85
CA SER A 373 -33.08 6.63 -2.01
C SER A 373 -31.57 6.74 -1.74
N ALA A 374 -30.85 5.63 -1.61
CA ALA A 374 -29.39 5.60 -1.48
C ALA A 374 -28.69 5.84 -2.83
N LEU A 375 -29.33 5.46 -3.94
CA LEU A 375 -28.91 5.82 -5.30
C LEU A 375 -29.05 7.33 -5.53
N GLN A 376 -30.20 7.91 -5.13
CA GLN A 376 -30.49 9.34 -5.19
C GLN A 376 -29.51 10.18 -4.38
N GLN A 377 -29.13 9.73 -3.18
CA GLN A 377 -28.11 10.43 -2.36
C GLN A 377 -26.68 10.30 -2.90
N ARG A 378 -26.38 9.28 -3.72
CA ARG A 378 -25.04 9.02 -4.28
C ARG A 378 -24.84 9.60 -5.68
N LEU A 379 -25.90 9.74 -6.47
CA LEU A 379 -25.93 10.47 -7.75
C LEU A 379 -25.99 12.01 -7.58
N ASN A 380 -25.74 12.52 -6.36
CA ASN A 380 -25.76 13.95 -6.07
C ASN A 380 -24.96 14.78 -7.09
N ALA A 381 -25.48 15.98 -7.35
CA ALA A 381 -25.22 16.90 -8.46
C ALA A 381 -23.76 17.19 -8.84
N THR A 382 -22.75 16.87 -8.05
CA THR A 382 -21.33 17.06 -8.39
C THR A 382 -20.85 16.15 -9.52
N THR A 383 -21.39 14.94 -9.64
CA THR A 383 -20.95 13.95 -10.65
C THR A 383 -21.51 14.24 -12.04
N LEU A 384 -22.69 14.88 -12.11
CA LEU A 384 -23.39 15.23 -13.34
C LEU A 384 -23.10 16.67 -13.82
N LYS A 385 -22.43 17.49 -12.99
CA LYS A 385 -22.00 18.86 -13.29
C LYS A 385 -20.97 19.01 -14.42
N GLY A 386 -20.30 17.93 -14.80
CA GLY A 386 -19.22 17.96 -15.79
C GLY A 386 -19.59 17.54 -17.23
N HIS A 387 -20.81 17.06 -17.51
CA HIS A 387 -21.15 16.49 -18.82
C HIS A 387 -22.06 17.42 -19.64
N ASP A 388 -21.81 17.60 -20.94
CA ASP A 388 -22.67 18.37 -21.84
C ASP A 388 -24.15 17.94 -21.76
N SER A 389 -25.06 18.92 -21.78
CA SER A 389 -26.52 18.76 -21.78
C SER A 389 -26.98 17.75 -22.84
N THR A 390 -26.29 17.70 -23.98
CA THR A 390 -26.53 16.74 -25.05
C THR A 390 -26.29 15.29 -24.61
N ALA A 391 -25.24 15.02 -23.85
CA ALA A 391 -24.90 13.70 -23.34
C ALA A 391 -25.89 13.23 -22.27
N LEU A 392 -26.30 14.14 -21.37
CA LEU A 392 -27.33 13.86 -20.35
C LEU A 392 -28.70 13.61 -20.98
N GLN A 393 -29.07 14.37 -22.02
CA GLN A 393 -30.29 14.10 -22.79
C GLN A 393 -30.23 12.79 -23.57
N ALA A 394 -29.07 12.47 -24.17
CA ALA A 394 -28.87 11.21 -24.87
C ALA A 394 -28.93 10.03 -23.90
N LEU A 395 -28.41 10.19 -22.68
CA LEU A 395 -28.47 9.21 -21.60
C LEU A 395 -29.92 8.99 -21.14
N VAL A 396 -30.66 10.06 -20.83
CA VAL A 396 -32.08 9.97 -20.46
C VAL A 396 -32.90 9.36 -21.59
N ARG A 397 -32.66 9.76 -22.85
CA ARG A 397 -33.32 9.15 -24.01
C ARG A 397 -32.97 7.68 -24.20
N SER A 398 -31.70 7.28 -24.00
CA SER A 398 -31.28 5.88 -24.03
C SER A 398 -31.94 5.08 -22.91
N ILE A 399 -31.98 5.59 -21.68
CA ILE A 399 -32.64 4.91 -20.54
C ILE A 399 -34.13 4.71 -20.80
N VAL A 400 -34.81 5.73 -21.35
CA VAL A 400 -36.24 5.65 -21.69
C VAL A 400 -36.51 4.73 -22.89
N LYS A 401 -35.60 4.68 -23.86
CA LYS A 401 -35.72 3.83 -25.06
C LYS A 401 -35.40 2.36 -24.78
N GLU A 402 -34.32 2.08 -24.05
CA GLU A 402 -33.84 0.71 -23.77
C GLU A 402 -34.60 0.03 -22.63
N PHE A 403 -35.29 0.80 -21.77
CA PHE A 403 -36.14 0.26 -20.71
C PHE A 403 -37.58 0.75 -20.86
N PRO A 404 -38.36 0.18 -21.82
CA PRO A 404 -39.77 0.49 -21.95
C PRO A 404 -40.48 0.18 -20.64
N ARG A 405 -41.32 1.12 -20.18
CA ARG A 405 -42.11 1.03 -18.94
C ARG A 405 -42.93 -0.26 -18.81
N GLN A 406 -43.21 -0.90 -19.94
CA GLN A 406 -43.95 -2.16 -20.11
C GLN A 406 -43.13 -3.40 -19.69
N GLN A 407 -41.81 -3.31 -19.61
CA GLN A 407 -40.92 -4.40 -19.20
C GLN A 407 -40.60 -4.38 -17.69
N LEU A 408 -41.12 -3.40 -16.95
CA LEU A 408 -40.90 -3.26 -15.51
C LEU A 408 -41.92 -4.09 -14.72
N ALA A 409 -41.46 -4.78 -13.67
CA ALA A 409 -42.33 -5.53 -12.76
C ALA A 409 -43.38 -4.61 -12.09
N PRO A 410 -44.58 -5.11 -11.75
CA PRO A 410 -45.60 -4.36 -11.01
C PRO A 410 -45.01 -3.88 -9.67
N GLY A 411 -44.81 -2.58 -9.52
CA GLY A 411 -44.19 -1.95 -8.33
C GLY A 411 -42.84 -1.26 -8.60
N ALA A 412 -42.14 -1.59 -9.68
CA ALA A 412 -40.88 -0.93 -10.07
C ALA A 412 -41.12 0.36 -10.88
N THR A 413 -42.34 0.60 -11.36
CA THR A 413 -42.70 1.74 -12.23
C THR A 413 -42.52 3.09 -11.54
N GLN A 414 -42.93 3.20 -10.26
CA GLN A 414 -42.78 4.43 -9.48
C GLN A 414 -41.30 4.75 -9.21
N ALA A 415 -40.56 3.70 -8.86
CA ALA A 415 -39.12 3.72 -8.64
C ALA A 415 -38.32 4.17 -9.88
N TYR A 416 -38.69 3.65 -11.05
CA TYR A 416 -38.14 4.04 -12.34
C TYR A 416 -38.51 5.49 -12.71
N ASP A 417 -39.77 5.88 -12.55
CA ASP A 417 -40.23 7.24 -12.79
C ASP A 417 -39.50 8.25 -11.88
N ASP A 418 -39.27 7.89 -10.61
CA ASP A 418 -38.56 8.73 -9.64
C ASP A 418 -37.05 8.82 -9.98
N LEU A 419 -36.44 7.76 -10.50
CA LEU A 419 -35.06 7.77 -11.01
C LEU A 419 -34.94 8.68 -12.24
N VAL A 420 -35.83 8.54 -13.22
CA VAL A 420 -35.85 9.37 -14.44
C VAL A 420 -36.11 10.84 -14.08
N ILE A 421 -37.06 11.12 -13.18
CA ILE A 421 -37.31 12.47 -12.66
C ILE A 421 -36.06 13.02 -11.97
N THR A 422 -35.37 12.22 -11.16
CA THR A 422 -34.17 12.67 -10.44
C THR A 422 -33.02 12.98 -11.40
N LEU A 423 -32.80 12.12 -12.40
CA LEU A 423 -31.79 12.35 -13.45
C LEU A 423 -32.12 13.60 -14.26
N VAL A 424 -33.38 13.81 -14.63
CA VAL A 424 -33.85 15.00 -15.34
C VAL A 424 -33.75 16.26 -14.48
N ARG A 425 -34.14 16.22 -13.21
CA ARG A 425 -33.99 17.34 -12.27
C ARG A 425 -32.53 17.69 -12.03
N THR A 426 -31.68 16.69 -11.87
CA THR A 426 -30.24 16.92 -11.68
C THR A 426 -29.62 17.48 -12.95
N ALA A 427 -30.11 17.12 -14.14
CA ALA A 427 -29.75 17.79 -15.40
C ALA A 427 -30.18 19.26 -15.40
N ILE A 428 -31.42 19.56 -15.00
CA ILE A 428 -32.00 20.91 -14.98
C ILE A 428 -31.30 21.82 -13.95
N ASP A 429 -31.07 21.33 -12.74
CA ASP A 429 -30.45 22.10 -11.64
C ASP A 429 -28.97 22.37 -11.85
N THR A 430 -28.34 21.60 -12.74
CA THR A 430 -26.91 21.66 -13.04
C THR A 430 -26.56 22.64 -14.15
N PHE A 431 -27.50 22.93 -15.06
CA PHE A 431 -27.29 23.86 -16.18
C PHE A 431 -28.06 25.15 -15.98
N ASP A 432 -27.37 26.28 -16.16
CA ASP A 432 -27.91 27.62 -15.92
C ASP A 432 -29.23 27.87 -16.67
N THR A 433 -30.12 28.57 -15.98
CA THR A 433 -31.53 28.89 -16.26
C THR A 433 -31.83 29.45 -17.66
N SER A 434 -30.82 29.86 -18.43
CA SER A 434 -30.97 30.39 -19.80
C SER A 434 -31.24 29.33 -20.88
N PHE A 435 -31.04 28.04 -20.56
CA PHE A 435 -31.35 26.91 -21.47
C PHE A 435 -32.84 26.54 -21.46
N VAL A 436 -33.50 26.56 -20.29
CA VAL A 436 -34.88 26.09 -20.12
C VAL A 436 -35.88 26.97 -20.87
N SER A 437 -35.68 28.29 -20.88
CA SER A 437 -36.55 29.22 -21.63
C SER A 437 -36.52 29.01 -23.15
N ARG A 438 -35.39 28.59 -23.72
CA ARG A 438 -35.25 28.40 -25.18
C ARG A 438 -35.67 27.01 -25.65
N SER A 439 -35.44 25.98 -24.84
CA SER A 439 -35.79 24.59 -25.16
C SER A 439 -37.26 24.26 -24.88
N ALA A 440 -37.88 24.84 -23.85
CA ALA A 440 -39.30 24.62 -23.55
C ALA A 440 -40.23 25.18 -24.64
N HIS A 441 -39.87 26.30 -25.27
CA HIS A 441 -40.60 26.86 -26.41
C HIS A 441 -40.54 25.97 -27.66
N ARG A 442 -39.41 25.27 -27.91
CA ARG A 442 -39.27 24.34 -29.04
C ARG A 442 -39.89 22.96 -28.77
N ALA A 443 -39.80 22.44 -27.54
CA ALA A 443 -40.33 21.13 -27.19
C ALA A 443 -41.86 21.08 -27.17
N ASN A 444 -42.52 22.20 -26.83
CA ASN A 444 -43.98 22.32 -26.88
C ASN A 444 -44.52 22.40 -28.33
N ALA A 445 -43.70 22.87 -29.27
CA ALA A 445 -44.05 22.92 -30.69
C ALA A 445 -43.92 21.55 -31.41
N ASN A 446 -43.08 20.64 -30.90
CA ASN A 446 -42.69 19.40 -31.60
C ASN A 446 -43.17 18.08 -30.95
N GLY A 447 -44.05 18.13 -29.93
CA GLY A 447 -44.70 16.92 -29.39
C GLY A 447 -43.79 15.88 -28.73
N SER A 448 -42.56 16.23 -28.33
CA SER A 448 -41.49 15.29 -27.97
C SER A 448 -41.66 14.51 -26.64
N PHE A 449 -42.82 14.61 -25.97
CA PHE A 449 -43.11 13.92 -24.70
C PHE A 449 -44.42 13.11 -24.72
N SER A 450 -44.93 12.77 -25.91
CA SER A 450 -46.20 12.04 -26.10
C SER A 450 -46.23 10.64 -25.46
N GLY A 451 -45.08 10.02 -25.19
CA GLY A 451 -44.97 8.72 -24.51
C GLY A 451 -44.99 8.74 -22.97
N LEU A 452 -45.00 9.92 -22.33
CA LEU A 452 -44.98 10.02 -20.86
C LEU A 452 -46.40 10.04 -20.28
N SER A 453 -46.56 9.45 -19.08
CA SER A 453 -47.85 9.47 -18.39
C SER A 453 -48.30 10.92 -18.07
N PRO A 454 -49.62 11.20 -18.06
CA PRO A 454 -50.13 12.53 -17.75
C PRO A 454 -49.64 13.07 -16.40
N LEU A 455 -49.48 12.18 -15.41
CA LEU A 455 -49.05 12.52 -14.05
C LEU A 455 -47.55 12.89 -13.99
N LEU A 456 -46.73 12.26 -14.82
CA LEU A 456 -45.30 12.59 -14.98
C LEU A 456 -45.11 13.92 -15.72
N ARG A 457 -45.91 14.18 -16.76
CA ARG A 457 -45.94 15.47 -17.47
C ARG A 457 -46.35 16.60 -16.54
N ALA A 458 -47.40 16.41 -15.75
CA ALA A 458 -47.85 17.39 -14.76
C ALA A 458 -46.77 17.65 -13.68
N ARG A 459 -46.13 16.61 -13.16
CA ARG A 459 -45.06 16.76 -12.16
C ARG A 459 -43.81 17.47 -12.69
N LEU A 460 -43.44 17.26 -13.96
CA LEU A 460 -42.33 17.97 -14.60
C LEU A 460 -42.65 19.45 -14.78
N TRP A 461 -43.88 19.78 -15.15
CA TRP A 461 -44.35 21.15 -15.38
C TRP A 461 -44.41 22.00 -14.10
N TRP A 462 -44.81 21.40 -12.97
CA TRP A 462 -44.84 22.08 -11.67
C TRP A 462 -43.45 22.37 -11.10
N THR A 463 -42.42 21.62 -11.50
CA THR A 463 -41.05 21.83 -10.99
C THR A 463 -40.22 22.84 -11.78
N THR A 464 -40.61 23.20 -13.01
CA THR A 464 -39.82 24.08 -13.88
C THR A 464 -40.13 25.57 -13.72
N TYR A 465 -41.19 25.96 -13.00
CA TYR A 465 -41.59 27.36 -12.84
C TYR A 465 -41.96 27.78 -11.40
N PRO A 466 -40.97 28.16 -10.57
CA PRO A 466 -41.22 28.98 -9.40
C PRO A 466 -40.36 30.27 -9.44
N MET A 467 -40.95 31.41 -9.79
CA MET A 467 -40.33 32.73 -9.63
C MET A 467 -41.05 33.52 -8.52
N PHE A 468 -40.39 33.71 -7.35
CA PHE A 468 -39.96 35.02 -6.80
C PHE A 468 -39.65 34.95 -5.28
N SER A 469 -38.45 35.42 -4.96
CA SER A 469 -37.98 35.99 -3.68
C SER A 469 -37.19 35.12 -2.67
N ARG A 470 -36.08 35.75 -2.26
CA ARG A 470 -35.21 35.57 -1.08
C ARG A 470 -33.94 34.71 -1.21
N ARG A 471 -32.88 35.49 -1.49
CA ARG A 471 -31.44 35.23 -1.44
C ARG A 471 -30.91 34.76 -0.08
N SER A 472 -29.94 33.84 -0.16
CA SER A 472 -28.61 33.91 0.45
C SER A 472 -28.48 34.09 1.97
N CYS A 473 -28.66 33.01 2.76
CA CYS A 473 -27.97 32.86 4.07
C CYS A 473 -27.98 31.42 4.65
N ARG A 474 -27.78 30.38 3.83
CA ARG A 474 -27.65 28.98 4.34
C ARG A 474 -26.31 28.30 4.07
N PHE A 475 -25.57 28.75 3.06
CA PHE A 475 -24.34 28.07 2.65
C PHE A 475 -23.19 28.15 3.67
N CYS A 476 -23.13 29.21 4.50
CA CYS A 476 -22.10 29.32 5.55
C CYS A 476 -22.44 28.56 6.85
N LYS A 477 -23.69 28.12 7.06
CA LYS A 477 -24.10 27.51 8.34
C LYS A 477 -23.88 26.00 8.40
N ASP A 478 -23.95 25.32 7.25
CA ASP A 478 -23.83 23.86 7.19
C ASP A 478 -22.40 23.38 6.92
N THR A 479 -21.56 24.20 6.29
CA THR A 479 -20.14 23.88 6.02
C THR A 479 -19.28 23.94 7.29
N CYS A 480 -19.66 24.73 8.29
CA CYS A 480 -18.91 24.84 9.56
C CYS A 480 -19.31 23.80 10.63
N ARG A 481 -20.29 22.93 10.37
CA ARG A 481 -20.79 21.93 11.35
C ARG A 481 -20.18 20.53 11.25
N SER A 482 -19.10 20.33 10.49
CA SER A 482 -18.40 19.04 10.44
C SER A 482 -16.88 19.20 10.35
N PRO A 483 -16.19 19.39 11.49
CA PRO A 483 -14.72 19.44 11.52
C PRO A 483 -14.03 18.13 11.14
N LYS A 484 -14.78 17.04 10.89
CA LYS A 484 -14.22 15.72 10.55
C LYS A 484 -13.84 15.51 9.08
N LYS A 485 -14.20 16.42 8.16
CA LYS A 485 -14.05 16.16 6.71
C LYS A 485 -13.04 17.01 5.95
N VAL A 486 -12.45 18.04 6.58
CA VAL A 486 -11.50 18.96 5.92
C VAL A 486 -10.10 18.95 6.56
N MET A 487 -9.90 18.21 7.65
CA MET A 487 -8.56 18.00 8.21
C MET A 487 -7.98 16.69 7.68
N ALA A 488 -6.70 16.73 7.28
CA ALA A 488 -5.92 15.55 6.95
C ALA A 488 -6.13 14.45 8.00
N GLN A 489 -6.06 13.18 7.60
CA GLN A 489 -6.23 12.04 8.51
C GLN A 489 -5.43 12.29 9.79
N LYS A 490 -6.15 12.35 10.92
CA LYS A 490 -5.56 12.42 12.26
C LYS A 490 -4.48 11.32 12.32
N PRO A 491 -3.21 11.64 12.66
CA PRO A 491 -2.20 10.63 12.87
C PRO A 491 -2.77 9.55 13.79
N SER A 492 -2.70 8.29 13.36
CA SER A 492 -3.41 7.17 13.99
C SER A 492 -2.98 6.92 15.45
N GLU A 493 -1.88 7.53 15.89
CA GLU A 493 -1.46 7.57 17.29
C GLU A 493 -1.15 9.00 17.71
N VAL A 494 -1.93 9.50 18.68
CA VAL A 494 -1.50 10.67 19.48
C VAL A 494 -0.50 10.13 20.48
N ILE A 495 0.78 10.43 20.28
CA ILE A 495 1.84 10.06 21.21
C ILE A 495 1.58 10.81 22.52
N PRO A 496 1.29 10.13 23.64
CA PRO A 496 1.05 10.82 24.90
C PRO A 496 2.30 11.60 25.34
N ALA A 497 2.14 12.85 25.76
CA ALA A 497 3.24 13.67 26.26
C ALA A 497 4.03 12.98 27.39
N ALA A 498 3.37 12.12 28.18
CA ALA A 498 4.00 11.30 29.21
C ALA A 498 5.06 10.33 28.66
N GLN A 499 4.85 9.75 27.48
CA GLN A 499 5.84 8.88 26.84
C GLN A 499 7.08 9.66 26.38
N LEU A 500 6.88 10.89 25.86
CA LEU A 500 8.00 11.78 25.51
C LEU A 500 8.75 12.31 26.74
N GLN A 501 8.03 12.53 27.86
CA GLN A 501 8.63 12.93 29.13
C GLN A 501 9.46 11.81 29.79
N ALA A 502 9.18 10.55 29.49
CA ALA A 502 9.93 9.41 29.99
C ALA A 502 11.32 9.23 29.33
N ILE A 503 11.62 10.00 28.28
CA ILE A 503 12.87 9.89 27.53
C ILE A 503 14.01 10.62 28.26
N GLY A 504 15.18 9.99 28.33
CA GLY A 504 16.36 10.53 29.00
C GLY A 504 16.50 10.08 30.44
N CYS A 505 17.72 10.12 30.98
CA CYS A 505 17.96 9.83 32.39
C CYS A 505 17.81 11.10 33.25
N GLN A 506 17.87 10.92 34.58
CA GLN A 506 17.86 12.01 35.55
C GLN A 506 19.27 12.59 35.81
N GLY A 507 20.33 11.85 35.46
CA GLY A 507 21.72 12.22 35.79
C GLY A 507 22.49 12.97 34.70
N CYS A 508 21.90 13.19 33.51
CA CYS A 508 22.58 13.88 32.39
C CYS A 508 21.96 15.25 32.12
N ALA A 509 22.79 16.28 31.92
CA ALA A 509 22.35 17.66 31.70
C ALA A 509 21.70 17.86 30.32
N GLU A 510 22.05 17.03 29.35
CA GLU A 510 21.52 17.05 27.98
C GLU A 510 20.12 16.39 27.88
N CYS A 511 19.78 15.49 28.80
CA CYS A 511 18.53 14.74 28.79
C CYS A 511 17.30 15.65 28.98
N PRO A 512 17.31 16.62 29.91
CA PRO A 512 16.28 17.67 29.96
C PRO A 512 16.16 18.48 28.66
N GLN A 513 17.27 18.82 28.01
CA GLN A 513 17.27 19.58 26.76
C GLN A 513 16.65 18.77 25.61
N LEU A 514 16.96 17.46 25.55
CA LEU A 514 16.36 16.53 24.60
C LEU A 514 14.84 16.43 24.81
N ARG A 515 14.36 16.31 26.05
CA ARG A 515 12.91 16.30 26.36
C ARG A 515 12.24 17.60 25.94
N ALA A 516 12.83 18.74 26.29
CA ALA A 516 12.32 20.04 25.90
C ALA A 516 12.23 20.18 24.37
N PHE A 517 13.23 19.67 23.64
CA PHE A 517 13.22 19.63 22.18
C PHE A 517 12.10 18.76 21.61
N LEU A 518 11.91 17.55 22.13
CA LEU A 518 10.86 16.63 21.67
C LEU A 518 9.44 17.18 21.91
N LEU A 519 9.27 18.01 22.94
CA LEU A 519 8.01 18.71 23.25
C LEU A 519 7.88 20.07 22.54
N SER A 520 8.95 20.60 21.95
CA SER A 520 8.93 21.87 21.21
C SER A 520 8.43 21.71 19.78
N ASP A 521 8.24 22.83 19.10
CA ASP A 521 7.96 22.94 17.66
C ASP A 521 9.22 22.89 16.79
N LYS A 522 10.41 23.09 17.37
CA LYS A 522 11.68 23.15 16.64
C LYS A 522 11.94 21.86 15.86
N PRO A 523 12.23 21.89 14.54
CA PRO A 523 12.42 20.67 13.76
C PRO A 523 13.75 19.96 14.06
N THR A 524 14.77 20.71 14.50
CA THR A 524 16.12 20.17 14.74
C THR A 524 16.75 20.72 16.01
N ILE A 525 17.59 19.92 16.67
CA ILE A 525 18.51 20.33 17.74
C ILE A 525 19.88 19.71 17.52
N SER A 526 20.94 20.39 17.97
CA SER A 526 22.32 19.93 17.85
C SER A 526 23.02 19.89 19.20
N PHE A 527 23.73 18.81 19.48
CA PHE A 527 24.55 18.62 20.68
C PHE A 527 26.02 18.45 20.30
N SER A 528 26.83 19.49 20.49
CA SER A 528 28.30 19.40 20.36
C SER A 528 28.90 18.94 21.69
N ARG A 529 29.17 17.63 21.79
CA ARG A 529 29.58 16.95 23.04
C ARG A 529 30.53 15.79 22.77
N VAL A 530 31.28 15.41 23.81
CA VAL A 530 32.17 14.24 23.79
C VAL A 530 31.39 12.94 23.50
N GLN A 531 32.09 11.94 22.97
CA GLN A 531 31.48 10.71 22.46
C GLN A 531 30.54 10.02 23.45
N GLY A 532 30.92 9.93 24.73
CA GLY A 532 30.10 9.26 25.75
C GLY A 532 28.70 9.86 25.90
N ILE A 533 28.59 11.20 25.86
CA ILE A 533 27.29 11.89 25.94
C ILE A 533 26.49 11.68 24.65
N ARG A 534 27.13 11.72 23.48
CA ARG A 534 26.44 11.47 22.20
C ARG A 534 25.88 10.06 22.12
N THR A 535 26.69 9.05 22.45
CA THR A 535 26.26 7.64 22.48
C THR A 535 25.14 7.42 23.51
N HIS A 536 25.14 8.16 24.62
CA HIS A 536 24.02 8.15 25.55
C HIS A 536 22.74 8.70 24.91
N LEU A 537 22.78 9.87 24.27
CA LEU A 537 21.62 10.48 23.60
C LEU A 537 21.10 9.62 22.44
N GLU A 538 21.99 9.03 21.63
CA GLU A 538 21.64 8.08 20.56
C GLU A 538 20.89 6.86 21.12
N ARG A 539 21.32 6.32 22.26
CA ARG A 539 20.63 5.20 22.93
C ARG A 539 19.22 5.60 23.40
N GLN A 540 19.05 6.81 23.94
CA GLN A 540 17.74 7.32 24.35
C GLN A 540 16.81 7.53 23.16
N LEU A 541 17.33 8.05 22.04
CA LEU A 541 16.58 8.25 20.81
C LEU A 541 16.21 6.94 20.11
N ASN A 542 17.04 5.91 20.23
CA ASN A 542 16.73 4.61 19.63
C ASN A 542 15.45 3.98 20.21
N ALA A 543 15.09 4.31 21.46
CA ALA A 543 13.83 3.88 22.09
C ALA A 543 12.58 4.48 21.43
N ILE A 544 12.73 5.61 20.73
CA ILE A 544 11.64 6.28 19.99
C ILE A 544 11.90 6.37 18.49
N ARG A 545 12.80 5.55 17.95
CA ARG A 545 13.13 5.56 16.51
C ARG A 545 11.91 5.24 15.64
N TRP A 546 10.97 4.46 16.16
CA TRP A 546 9.69 4.15 15.50
C TRP A 546 8.82 5.39 15.24
N LEU A 547 9.07 6.51 15.94
CA LEU A 547 8.42 7.80 15.68
C LEU A 547 8.97 8.51 14.45
N GLY A 548 10.05 8.01 13.83
CA GLY A 548 10.70 8.64 12.67
C GLY A 548 11.72 9.73 13.01
N VAL A 549 12.13 9.85 14.29
CA VAL A 549 13.22 10.75 14.69
C VAL A 549 14.55 10.21 14.17
N THR A 550 15.33 11.05 13.50
CA THR A 550 16.65 10.69 12.95
C THR A 550 17.78 11.42 13.70
N CYS A 551 18.95 10.78 13.77
CA CYS A 551 20.14 11.35 14.36
C CYS A 551 21.34 11.20 13.40
N GLU A 552 22.11 12.27 13.26
CA GLU A 552 23.27 12.36 12.38
C GLU A 552 24.45 12.93 13.18
N THR A 553 25.60 12.26 13.18
CA THR A 553 26.81 12.79 13.80
C THR A 553 27.64 13.53 12.75
N ILE A 554 27.65 14.86 12.84
CA ILE A 554 28.48 15.75 12.03
C ILE A 554 29.89 15.71 12.61
N ARG A 555 30.84 15.19 11.83
CA ARG A 555 32.24 14.94 12.25
C ARG A 555 33.17 16.16 12.12
N HIS A 556 32.63 17.32 11.74
CA HIS A 556 33.42 18.54 11.60
C HIS A 556 33.54 19.28 12.94
N GLY A 557 34.78 19.47 13.40
CA GLY A 557 35.11 20.12 14.67
C GLY A 557 35.19 19.17 15.88
N SER A 558 35.94 19.54 16.91
CA SER A 558 36.04 18.80 18.17
C SER A 558 35.50 19.66 19.32
N PRO A 559 34.49 19.19 20.09
CA PRO A 559 33.84 17.88 19.97
C PRO A 559 32.85 17.82 18.80
N HIS A 560 32.72 16.66 18.12
CA HIS A 560 31.76 16.56 17.01
C HIS A 560 30.30 16.68 17.47
N THR A 561 29.40 17.00 16.55
CA THR A 561 28.03 17.42 16.84
C THR A 561 27.01 16.35 16.47
N LEU A 562 26.14 15.97 17.41
CA LEU A 562 24.99 15.12 17.15
C LEU A 562 23.78 15.99 16.79
N LYS A 563 23.36 15.96 15.51
CA LYS A 563 22.16 16.64 15.01
C LYS A 563 20.98 15.68 15.05
N ILE A 564 19.87 16.11 15.65
CA ILE A 564 18.65 15.32 15.80
C ILE A 564 17.54 16.04 15.04
N THR A 565 16.82 15.31 14.19
CA THR A 565 15.75 15.84 13.33
C THR A 565 14.44 15.13 13.59
N LYS A 566 13.37 15.89 13.87
CA LYS A 566 12.01 15.38 13.99
C LYS A 566 11.38 15.21 12.60
N PRO A 567 10.55 14.18 12.37
CA PRO A 567 9.77 14.08 11.16
C PRO A 567 8.68 15.15 11.14
N ALA A 568 8.21 15.48 9.92
CA ALA A 568 7.17 16.49 9.72
C ALA A 568 5.89 16.25 10.54
N SER A 569 5.59 14.98 10.83
CA SER A 569 4.46 14.55 11.66
C SER A 569 4.58 14.96 13.13
N MET A 570 5.81 15.11 13.67
CA MET A 570 6.06 15.58 15.03
C MET A 570 6.20 17.11 15.11
N THR A 571 6.38 17.77 13.96
CA THR A 571 6.40 19.23 13.84
C THR A 571 5.10 19.78 13.27
N ALA A 572 4.09 18.92 13.07
CA ALA A 572 2.87 19.27 12.35
C ALA A 572 1.98 20.24 13.16
N LEU A 573 1.89 21.45 12.59
CA LEU A 573 0.95 22.56 12.82
C LEU A 573 0.70 22.95 14.28
N ASP A 574 1.45 23.98 14.69
CA ASP A 574 1.12 24.83 15.83
C ASP A 574 -0.36 25.20 15.80
N GLY A 575 -1.11 24.73 16.79
CA GLY A 575 -2.54 24.99 16.92
C GLY A 575 -2.84 26.49 16.91
N LYS A 576 -1.89 27.36 17.31
CA LYS A 576 -2.05 28.82 17.24
C LYS A 576 -1.99 29.33 15.81
N THR A 577 -1.11 28.78 14.97
CA THR A 577 -1.06 29.09 13.54
C THR A 577 -2.36 28.69 12.84
N LEU A 578 -2.91 27.52 13.19
CA LEU A 578 -4.16 27.02 12.62
C LEU A 578 -5.38 27.82 13.11
N LEU A 579 -5.39 28.23 14.39
CA LEU A 579 -6.39 29.13 14.96
C LEU A 579 -6.30 30.54 14.36
N GLY A 580 -5.09 31.05 14.14
CA GLY A 580 -4.84 32.34 13.49
C GLY A 580 -5.26 32.36 12.02
N ALA A 581 -5.16 31.23 11.31
CA ALA A 581 -5.67 31.09 9.95
C ALA A 581 -7.20 31.17 9.86
N LEU A 582 -7.93 30.99 10.98
CA LEU A 582 -9.39 31.20 11.04
C LEU A 582 -9.78 32.69 11.15
N GLY A 583 -8.80 33.61 11.25
CA GLY A 583 -9.01 35.05 11.32
C GLY A 583 -8.75 35.65 12.71
N ASP A 584 -9.19 36.89 12.93
CA ASP A 584 -9.12 37.57 14.22
C ASP A 584 -9.99 36.87 15.31
N PRO A 585 -9.83 37.17 16.60
CA PRO A 585 -10.58 36.52 17.68
C PRO A 585 -12.11 36.61 17.55
N ALA A 586 -12.66 37.68 16.96
CA ALA A 586 -14.10 37.78 16.75
C ALA A 586 -14.57 36.84 15.62
N THR A 587 -13.75 36.68 14.58
CA THR A 587 -13.97 35.70 13.52
C THR A 587 -13.81 34.27 14.05
N GLN A 588 -12.78 33.99 14.85
CA GLN A 588 -12.59 32.69 15.52
C GLN A 588 -13.77 32.33 16.42
N MET A 589 -14.25 33.26 17.24
CA MET A 589 -15.40 33.05 18.13
C MET A 589 -16.69 32.81 17.33
N ARG A 590 -16.85 33.46 16.18
CA ARG A 590 -17.98 33.22 15.26
C ARG A 590 -17.92 31.84 14.61
N VAL A 591 -16.72 31.37 14.24
CA VAL A 591 -16.51 30.07 13.57
C VAL A 591 -16.62 28.91 14.56
N LEU A 592 -15.99 29.02 15.74
CA LEU A 592 -15.93 27.95 16.75
C LEU A 592 -17.14 27.95 17.71
N GLY A 593 -17.89 29.05 17.77
CA GLY A 593 -19.07 29.17 18.63
C GLY A 593 -18.73 29.00 20.10
N ALA A 594 -19.57 28.23 20.82
CA ALA A 594 -19.41 27.99 22.26
C ALA A 594 -18.10 27.28 22.63
N ASP A 595 -17.48 26.57 21.68
CA ASP A 595 -16.24 25.82 21.91
C ASP A 595 -14.99 26.71 21.82
N HIS A 596 -15.12 27.97 21.39
CA HIS A 596 -13.99 28.89 21.20
C HIS A 596 -13.11 29.00 22.45
N SER A 597 -13.71 29.22 23.62
CA SER A 597 -12.97 29.38 24.89
C SER A 597 -12.22 28.11 25.28
N TRP A 598 -12.80 26.93 25.04
CA TRP A 598 -12.17 25.64 25.33
C TRP A 598 -11.01 25.35 24.38
N VAL A 599 -11.23 25.51 23.06
CA VAL A 599 -10.21 25.30 22.03
C VAL A 599 -9.04 26.26 22.24
N HIS A 600 -9.32 27.55 22.48
CA HIS A 600 -8.30 28.57 22.74
C HIS A 600 -7.52 28.25 24.03
N ALA A 601 -8.19 27.92 25.13
CA ALA A 601 -7.51 27.54 26.38
C ALA A 601 -6.60 26.32 26.18
N ARG A 602 -7.05 25.31 25.41
CA ARG A 602 -6.28 24.09 25.15
C ARG A 602 -5.05 24.34 24.27
N ILE A 603 -5.19 25.15 23.23
CA ILE A 603 -4.09 25.54 22.32
C ILE A 603 -3.05 26.41 23.05
N HIS A 604 -3.49 27.24 23.99
CA HIS A 604 -2.60 28.11 24.77
C HIS A 604 -2.10 27.48 26.09
N GLY A 605 -2.37 26.19 26.32
CA GLY A 605 -1.86 25.46 27.49
C GLY A 605 -2.46 25.86 28.83
N SER A 606 -3.61 26.54 28.83
CA SER A 606 -4.34 26.89 30.06
C SER A 606 -5.16 25.69 30.55
N PRO A 607 -5.19 25.41 31.87
CA PRO A 607 -6.05 24.36 32.43
C PRO A 607 -7.52 24.78 32.32
N SER A 608 -8.26 24.24 31.36
CA SER A 608 -9.69 24.54 31.19
C SER A 608 -10.57 23.62 32.05
N VAL A 609 -11.68 24.18 32.55
CA VAL A 609 -12.77 23.44 33.21
C VAL A 609 -13.50 22.59 32.15
N PRO A 610 -13.84 21.31 32.42
CA PRO A 610 -14.57 20.47 31.48
C PRO A 610 -15.92 21.08 31.09
N LEU A 611 -16.32 20.92 29.82
CA LEU A 611 -17.65 21.31 29.35
C LEU A 611 -18.75 20.63 30.20
N PRO A 612 -19.84 21.31 30.57
CA PRO A 612 -21.01 20.67 31.15
C PRO A 612 -21.57 19.67 30.13
N LEU A 613 -21.56 18.38 30.45
CA LEU A 613 -22.22 17.35 29.65
C LEU A 613 -23.73 17.66 29.64
N ALA A 614 -24.26 18.01 28.47
CA ALA A 614 -25.70 18.16 28.28
C ALA A 614 -26.39 16.80 28.47
N ASN A 615 -27.25 16.71 29.48
CA ASN A 615 -28.11 15.56 29.76
C ASN A 615 -29.08 15.29 28.60
N ALA A 616 -28.70 14.39 27.70
CA ALA A 616 -29.60 13.78 26.73
C ALA A 616 -30.07 12.42 27.25
N ASN A 617 -30.97 12.41 28.25
CA ASN A 617 -31.78 11.24 28.63
C ASN A 617 -32.83 11.59 29.70
N GLN A 618 -33.77 12.49 29.39
CA GLN A 618 -35.04 12.60 30.12
C GLN A 618 -36.12 13.06 29.14
N ASN A 619 -36.81 12.11 28.51
CA ASN A 619 -38.19 12.24 28.01
C ASN A 619 -38.63 10.90 27.38
N LEU A 620 -38.85 9.90 28.22
CA LEU A 620 -39.54 8.66 27.86
C LEU A 620 -40.27 8.08 29.08
N THR A 621 -41.12 8.88 29.73
CA THR A 621 -42.16 8.39 30.65
C THR A 621 -43.23 9.45 30.85
N ALA A 622 -44.27 9.44 30.00
CA ALA A 622 -45.61 9.91 30.32
C ALA A 622 -46.57 9.68 29.13
N GLN A 623 -47.02 8.45 28.92
CA GLN A 623 -48.32 8.21 28.28
C GLN A 623 -49.09 7.15 29.07
N LYS A 624 -49.92 7.69 29.96
CA LYS A 624 -50.93 7.02 30.78
C LYS A 624 -52.07 6.60 29.84
N ARG A 625 -52.23 5.30 29.58
CA ARG A 625 -53.48 4.72 29.05
C ARG A 625 -54.20 4.01 30.20
N THR A 626 -55.45 4.40 30.37
CA THR A 626 -56.47 3.82 31.23
C THR A 626 -56.90 2.44 30.74
N ALA A 627 -57.09 1.50 31.65
CA ALA A 627 -57.88 0.28 31.46
C ALA A 627 -58.53 -0.11 32.82
N PRO A 628 -59.69 -0.80 32.82
CA PRO A 628 -60.64 -0.82 33.93
C PRO A 628 -60.48 -2.00 34.90
N ASP A 629 -61.19 -1.86 36.02
CA ASP A 629 -61.45 -2.80 37.12
C ASP A 629 -61.66 -4.27 36.71
N VAL A 630 -60.98 -5.19 37.42
CA VAL A 630 -61.52 -6.50 37.85
C VAL A 630 -60.91 -6.89 39.20
N GLN A 631 -61.77 -7.34 40.12
CA GLN A 631 -61.56 -7.75 41.51
C GLN A 631 -60.73 -9.05 41.73
N PRO A 632 -60.31 -9.34 42.98
CA PRO A 632 -59.30 -10.35 43.29
C PRO A 632 -59.88 -11.73 43.64
N GLY A 633 -59.18 -12.79 43.22
CA GLY A 633 -59.46 -14.18 43.60
C GLY A 633 -58.22 -14.85 44.20
N PHE A 634 -58.31 -15.17 45.48
CA PHE A 634 -57.42 -16.04 46.26
C PHE A 634 -57.11 -17.37 45.55
N MET A 635 -55.89 -17.92 45.73
CA MET A 635 -55.66 -19.30 46.17
C MET A 635 -54.17 -19.56 46.47
N ALA A 636 -53.98 -20.35 47.52
CA ALA A 636 -52.73 -20.66 48.20
C ALA A 636 -51.85 -21.67 47.42
N VAL A 637 -50.53 -21.55 47.59
CA VAL A 637 -49.57 -22.60 47.18
C VAL A 637 -49.10 -23.35 48.43
N SER A 638 -49.58 -24.59 48.54
CA SER A 638 -49.07 -25.59 49.47
C SER A 638 -47.80 -26.23 48.90
N LYS A 639 -46.74 -26.22 49.70
CA LYS A 639 -45.51 -27.01 49.51
C LYS A 639 -45.79 -28.46 49.89
N LYS A 640 -45.24 -29.43 49.14
CA LYS A 640 -44.42 -30.56 49.68
C LYS A 640 -43.88 -31.49 48.56
N PRO A 641 -42.89 -32.35 48.85
CA PRO A 641 -41.71 -32.55 47.99
C PRO A 641 -41.48 -34.02 47.59
N ARG A 642 -40.32 -34.29 46.96
CA ARG A 642 -39.57 -35.57 46.94
C ARG A 642 -40.40 -36.86 46.81
N GLN A 643 -40.33 -37.47 45.64
CA GLN A 643 -39.23 -38.41 45.32
C GLN A 643 -38.61 -38.00 43.98
#